data_AF-A0A173XNE6-F1
#
_entry.id   AF-A0A173XNE6-F1
#
_cell.length_a   1.000
_cell.length_b   1.000
_cell.length_c   1.000
_cell.angle_alpha   90.00
_cell.angle_beta   90.00
_cell.angle_gamma   90.00
#
_symmetry.space_group_name_H-M   'P 1'
#
loop_
_entity.id
_entity.type
_entity.pdbx_description
1 polymer ?
#
loop_
_entity_poly.entity_id
_entity_poly.type
_entity_poly.pdbx_seq_one_letter_code
_entity_poly.pdbx_strand_id
1 'polypeptide(L)'
;MNNLWRKSFMAGVLLVSLTAGAVTPAFASAAPDGKTDAASLAGGMGISRNWESWKAEWEAVKNDWTQVSLTPGSDFSQLNFAWYSKKDNSDTAEKKEEQAAQEFSAQSGDAFSDSSESVFAGTEVDTSAAGETVEAAQAEETESNAATEVNIAEKTAIAEEDIASEESIAAFNAEEGENVAAFSTSENDAEEFAAEANTDENLPDFDTESDESRAIAAMVADILGAQADTAAPKLIIGEGRNMKNAKVYVAEQTDATTNTKTNEAYVSNKVTATGLSANTVYYYSYEKEDGTYTEPAEYVTKSTNNYSFIFVGDPQIGSSNELKGSDTAEFYQAQSDAVRNDSFNWNTTLNEAMDKTGGNASFVVSAGDQIQTTKKKSPGKSEMTSEIEYTGYLSPDVLKSLPVATTVGNHDADNANYTYHFNTPNSSDLGSNGVVGGDYYFTYGNTLFMMLNTQDTNAAEHKQFMEQAIAANPNCTWRVVTLHQDIYGSAEHSNEPEITNLRYTLVPYFEANDVDVVLTGHNHAYSRTHILEGGHKTVEYTDDEFDAELDKDMDAGENPATRYEAPANISADSKEPADVAYLNYLNAVMDKDAVEDTEKGETVVNPDGILYMTANSSSGSKYYDLVPRMQSYIANRWQEDVPTYSVIDVTDNTFTINTYRTDNDQKIDETFTIKKGVTEDIKSASVGNVKNQIYTGKQIQPAIKVTLNGKTLKAGKDYTVTYTDNKNTGLAKATINGIGKYTGTQTVTFKIVPKKAVLKTVKAGKSGTATVTIGKAGGKVSGYAIQVSTDSSFKKVTTYRTAKTTYTLKNLSKGKTYYVRVKAFTKVSDKNVYGAASKTIKVKAK
;
A
#
# COMPACT_ATOMS: atom_id res chain seq x y z
N MET A 1 62.06 -13.71 -9.11
CA MET A 1 63.25 -12.90 -9.41
C MET A 1 62.99 -12.13 -10.69
N ASN A 2 63.19 -10.82 -10.67
CA ASN A 2 63.06 -9.89 -11.80
C ASN A 2 63.63 -10.48 -13.11
N ASN A 3 63.02 -10.21 -14.28
CA ASN A 3 63.28 -9.01 -15.09
C ASN A 3 62.72 -9.12 -16.54
N LEU A 4 62.40 -7.97 -17.15
CA LEU A 4 62.42 -7.62 -18.60
C LEU A 4 61.16 -8.00 -19.42
N TRP A 5 60.50 -7.13 -20.21
CA TRP A 5 60.99 -6.01 -21.05
C TRP A 5 59.89 -4.98 -21.42
N ARG A 6 60.30 -3.73 -21.63
CA ARG A 6 59.60 -2.63 -22.34
C ARG A 6 60.00 -2.64 -23.83
N LYS A 7 59.14 -2.19 -24.75
CA LYS A 7 59.39 -1.03 -25.65
C LYS A 7 58.23 -0.74 -26.64
N SER A 8 58.11 0.56 -26.89
CA SER A 8 57.19 1.36 -27.70
C SER A 8 57.22 1.10 -29.22
N PHE A 9 56.19 1.52 -29.97
CA PHE A 9 56.15 2.78 -30.77
C PHE A 9 54.96 2.83 -31.77
N MET A 10 54.41 4.04 -31.94
CA MET A 10 54.05 4.71 -33.22
C MET A 10 52.58 5.02 -33.57
N ALA A 11 52.37 6.31 -33.82
CA ALA A 11 51.17 6.99 -34.28
C ALA A 11 50.96 6.91 -35.80
N GLY A 12 49.70 7.08 -36.25
CA GLY A 12 49.32 7.22 -37.66
C GLY A 12 47.93 7.83 -37.84
N VAL A 13 47.90 9.17 -38.01
CA VAL A 13 47.03 9.99 -38.88
C VAL A 13 45.66 9.42 -39.30
N LEU A 14 44.56 10.07 -38.87
CA LEU A 14 43.28 10.01 -39.58
C LEU A 14 42.93 11.39 -40.15
N LEU A 15 42.70 11.40 -41.46
CA LEU A 15 42.43 12.56 -42.29
C LEU A 15 40.92 12.83 -42.38
N VAL A 16 40.60 14.12 -42.35
CA VAL A 16 39.29 14.77 -42.49
C VAL A 16 38.54 14.34 -43.75
N SER A 17 37.24 14.07 -43.62
CA SER A 17 36.27 14.42 -44.66
C SER A 17 34.95 14.89 -44.02
N LEU A 18 34.74 16.22 -44.05
CA LEU A 18 33.44 16.85 -43.88
C LEU A 18 32.59 16.54 -45.12
N THR A 19 31.36 16.06 -44.92
CA THR A 19 30.25 16.42 -45.80
C THR A 19 29.10 16.90 -44.93
N ALA A 20 28.70 18.15 -45.16
CA ALA A 20 27.59 18.80 -44.49
C ALA A 20 26.26 18.28 -45.04
N GLY A 21 25.37 17.85 -44.16
CA GLY A 21 23.97 17.55 -44.44
C GLY A 21 23.12 17.99 -43.26
N ALA A 22 22.32 19.04 -43.50
CA ALA A 22 21.27 19.64 -42.67
C ALA A 22 21.08 19.15 -41.23
N VAL A 23 21.35 20.04 -40.27
CA VAL A 23 21.00 19.90 -38.86
C VAL A 23 19.51 20.20 -38.70
N THR A 24 18.70 19.17 -38.46
CA THR A 24 17.43 19.29 -37.73
C THR A 24 17.74 19.21 -36.24
N PRO A 25 17.10 20.03 -35.37
CA PRO A 25 17.30 19.91 -33.93
C PRO A 25 16.72 18.57 -33.49
N ALA A 26 17.59 17.64 -33.10
CA ALA A 26 17.20 16.47 -32.34
C ALA A 26 16.74 16.98 -30.97
N PHE A 27 15.46 16.81 -30.67
CA PHE A 27 14.96 16.87 -29.31
C PHE A 27 15.78 15.88 -28.48
N ALA A 28 16.19 16.30 -27.27
CA ALA A 28 16.88 15.47 -26.31
C ALA A 28 16.12 14.13 -26.18
N SER A 29 16.78 13.04 -26.56
CA SER A 29 16.32 11.70 -26.21
C SER A 29 16.67 11.49 -24.75
N ALA A 30 15.66 11.16 -23.93
CA ALA A 30 15.85 10.56 -22.62
C ALA A 30 16.95 9.48 -22.65
N ALA A 31 17.63 9.30 -21.53
CA ALA A 31 18.61 8.23 -21.34
C ALA A 31 18.04 6.89 -21.86
N PRO A 32 18.86 5.96 -22.38
CA PRO A 32 18.34 4.69 -22.85
C PRO A 32 17.78 3.92 -21.65
N ASP A 33 16.45 3.94 -21.48
CA ASP A 33 15.70 3.13 -20.52
C ASP A 33 16.24 1.69 -20.60
N GLY A 34 16.99 1.27 -19.57
CA GLY A 34 17.66 -0.03 -19.58
C GLY A 34 16.65 -1.17 -19.68
N LYS A 35 17.07 -2.31 -20.25
CA LYS A 35 16.32 -3.57 -20.22
C LYS A 35 17.25 -4.74 -19.95
N THR A 36 16.70 -5.81 -19.38
CA THR A 36 17.44 -7.05 -19.19
C THR A 36 17.21 -8.00 -20.36
N ASP A 37 18.29 -8.30 -21.09
CA ASP A 37 18.27 -9.33 -22.14
C ASP A 37 18.19 -10.73 -21.48
N ALA A 38 17.15 -11.48 -21.80
CA ALA A 38 16.94 -12.85 -21.33
C ALA A 38 18.15 -13.75 -21.64
N ALA A 39 18.85 -13.53 -22.75
CA ALA A 39 20.06 -14.28 -23.08
C ALA A 39 21.21 -14.03 -22.09
N SER A 40 21.25 -12.86 -21.45
CA SER A 40 22.25 -12.53 -20.42
C SER A 40 21.94 -13.21 -19.08
N LEU A 41 20.64 -13.35 -18.74
CA LEU A 41 20.19 -14.10 -17.58
C LEU A 41 20.28 -15.61 -17.78
N ALA A 42 20.12 -16.11 -19.00
CA ALA A 42 20.11 -17.53 -19.38
C ALA A 42 21.35 -18.36 -18.95
N GLY A 43 22.42 -17.72 -18.46
CA GLY A 43 23.63 -18.36 -17.94
C GLY A 43 23.86 -18.24 -16.43
N GLY A 44 22.96 -17.59 -15.68
CA GLY A 44 22.98 -17.44 -14.22
C GLY A 44 22.56 -18.69 -13.42
N MET A 45 22.61 -18.61 -12.08
CA MET A 45 22.11 -19.68 -11.19
C MET A 45 20.57 -19.69 -11.15
N GLY A 46 19.94 -20.85 -10.90
CA GLY A 46 18.50 -20.91 -10.58
C GLY A 46 17.51 -20.89 -11.75
N ILE A 47 17.99 -20.93 -13.01
CA ILE A 47 17.12 -20.78 -14.18
C ILE A 47 16.29 -22.03 -14.42
N SER A 48 14.98 -21.91 -14.20
CA SER A 48 14.00 -22.98 -14.40
C SER A 48 13.72 -23.30 -15.87
N ARG A 49 13.93 -22.33 -16.78
CA ARG A 49 13.56 -22.43 -18.20
C ARG A 49 14.76 -22.19 -19.13
N ASN A 50 14.97 -23.07 -20.12
CA ASN A 50 16.04 -22.90 -21.12
C ASN A 50 15.64 -21.86 -22.18
N TRP A 51 16.49 -20.86 -22.44
CA TRP A 51 16.17 -19.79 -23.41
C TRP A 51 15.93 -20.28 -24.84
N GLU A 52 16.71 -21.25 -25.33
CA GLU A 52 16.56 -21.76 -26.70
C GLU A 52 15.27 -22.59 -26.84
N SER A 53 14.94 -23.41 -25.85
CA SER A 53 13.66 -24.13 -25.79
C SER A 53 12.48 -23.15 -25.68
N TRP A 54 12.60 -22.13 -24.83
CA TRP A 54 11.57 -21.11 -24.65
C TRP A 54 11.26 -20.36 -25.94
N LYS A 55 12.25 -20.08 -26.79
CA LYS A 55 11.99 -19.49 -28.10
C LYS A 55 11.09 -20.35 -28.98
N ALA A 56 11.27 -21.67 -28.95
CA ALA A 56 10.42 -22.58 -29.70
C ALA A 56 9.02 -22.71 -29.06
N GLU A 57 8.95 -22.80 -27.74
CA GLU A 57 7.69 -22.83 -26.98
C GLU A 57 6.86 -21.56 -27.19
N TRP A 58 7.50 -20.39 -27.14
CA TRP A 58 6.87 -19.09 -27.38
C TRP A 58 6.14 -19.04 -28.71
N GLU A 59 6.74 -19.55 -29.78
CA GLU A 59 6.10 -19.58 -31.10
C GLU A 59 4.83 -20.44 -31.13
N ALA A 60 4.75 -21.47 -30.28
CA ALA A 60 3.56 -22.30 -30.12
C ALA A 60 2.49 -21.63 -29.24
N VAL A 61 2.88 -20.87 -28.21
CA VAL A 61 1.94 -20.32 -27.22
C VAL A 61 1.54 -18.86 -27.43
N LYS A 62 2.29 -18.05 -28.20
CA LYS A 62 2.08 -16.58 -28.29
C LYS A 62 0.68 -16.13 -28.73
N ASN A 63 -0.10 -17.01 -29.35
CA ASN A 63 -1.48 -16.76 -29.77
C ASN A 63 -2.50 -17.61 -28.99
N ASP A 64 -2.08 -18.29 -27.93
CA ASP A 64 -2.96 -19.02 -27.02
C ASP A 64 -3.38 -18.12 -25.86
N TRP A 65 -4.58 -17.55 -26.01
CA TRP A 65 -5.20 -16.64 -25.04
C TRP A 65 -6.02 -17.40 -23.99
N THR A 66 -6.05 -18.73 -24.02
CA THR A 66 -6.93 -19.57 -23.18
C THR A 66 -6.31 -19.93 -21.83
N GLN A 67 -5.14 -19.37 -21.52
CA GLN A 67 -4.43 -19.60 -20.26
C GLN A 67 -5.27 -19.16 -19.06
N VAL A 68 -5.18 -19.93 -17.98
CA VAL A 68 -5.88 -19.66 -16.73
C VAL A 68 -5.05 -18.73 -15.84
N SER A 69 -5.72 -17.78 -15.18
CA SER A 69 -5.16 -17.00 -14.09
C SER A 69 -5.82 -17.40 -12.77
N LEU A 70 -5.03 -17.32 -11.70
CA LEU A 70 -5.47 -17.54 -10.33
C LEU A 70 -5.32 -16.22 -9.57
N THR A 71 -6.34 -15.84 -8.83
CA THR A 71 -6.34 -14.67 -7.93
C THR A 71 -6.83 -15.09 -6.55
N PRO A 72 -6.37 -14.47 -5.45
CA PRO A 72 -6.88 -14.79 -4.12
C PRO A 72 -8.41 -14.66 -4.06
N GLY A 73 -9.08 -15.55 -3.32
CA GLY A 73 -10.50 -15.36 -2.97
C GLY A 73 -10.67 -14.35 -1.84
N SER A 74 -11.88 -14.20 -1.30
CA SER A 74 -12.14 -13.23 -0.21
C SER A 74 -11.33 -13.50 1.06
N ASP A 75 -11.04 -14.78 1.30
CA ASP A 75 -10.17 -15.30 2.34
C ASP A 75 -9.42 -16.55 1.83
N PHE A 76 -8.57 -17.15 2.68
CA PHE A 76 -7.76 -18.33 2.33
C PHE A 76 -8.57 -19.56 1.89
N SER A 77 -9.85 -19.65 2.27
CA SER A 77 -10.72 -20.80 1.94
C SER A 77 -11.31 -20.70 0.54
N GLN A 78 -10.98 -19.64 -0.20
CA GLN A 78 -11.47 -19.37 -1.53
C GLN A 78 -10.33 -19.14 -2.52
N LEU A 79 -10.55 -19.57 -3.76
CA LEU A 79 -9.63 -19.36 -4.88
C LEU A 79 -10.42 -18.94 -6.12
N ASN A 80 -9.98 -17.87 -6.76
CA ASN A 80 -10.64 -17.33 -7.93
C ASN A 80 -9.88 -17.70 -9.21
N PHE A 81 -10.63 -18.10 -10.23
CA PHE A 81 -10.14 -18.47 -11.55
C PHE A 81 -10.70 -17.52 -12.61
N ALA A 82 -9.90 -17.21 -13.62
CA ALA A 82 -10.35 -16.62 -14.87
C ALA A 82 -9.62 -17.27 -16.06
N TRP A 83 -10.31 -17.54 -17.16
CA TRP A 83 -9.70 -18.01 -18.41
C TRP A 83 -10.59 -17.67 -19.61
N TYR A 84 -10.02 -17.62 -20.81
CA TYR A 84 -10.81 -17.46 -22.03
C TYR A 84 -11.27 -18.80 -22.60
N SER A 85 -12.42 -18.77 -23.26
CA SER A 85 -12.81 -19.75 -24.27
C SER A 85 -13.32 -19.03 -25.52
N LYS A 86 -13.17 -19.62 -26.70
CA LYS A 86 -13.80 -19.12 -27.91
C LYS A 86 -15.32 -19.17 -27.77
N LYS A 87 -15.95 -18.12 -28.25
CA LYS A 87 -17.40 -18.01 -28.32
C LYS A 87 -17.92 -18.95 -29.40
N ASP A 88 -18.83 -19.85 -29.01
CA ASP A 88 -19.43 -20.79 -29.94
C ASP A 88 -20.25 -20.02 -30.99
N ASN A 89 -19.81 -20.07 -32.25
CA ASN A 89 -20.40 -19.36 -33.38
C ASN A 89 -21.37 -20.25 -34.19
N SER A 90 -21.71 -21.43 -33.67
CA SER A 90 -22.63 -22.39 -34.29
C SER A 90 -23.98 -21.75 -34.66
N ASP A 91 -24.49 -20.86 -33.81
CA ASP A 91 -25.72 -20.09 -34.01
C ASP A 91 -25.63 -19.09 -35.20
N THR A 92 -24.42 -18.63 -35.51
CA THR A 92 -24.11 -17.71 -36.62
C THR A 92 -23.93 -18.47 -37.94
N ALA A 93 -23.49 -19.73 -37.88
CA ALA A 93 -23.38 -20.61 -39.05
C ALA A 93 -24.76 -21.09 -39.52
N GLU A 94 -25.64 -21.49 -38.61
CA GLU A 94 -27.04 -21.82 -38.94
C GLU A 94 -27.79 -20.60 -39.50
N LYS A 95 -27.63 -19.40 -38.91
CA LYS A 95 -28.24 -18.17 -39.45
C LYS A 95 -27.67 -17.75 -40.82
N LYS A 96 -26.39 -18.02 -41.09
CA LYS A 96 -25.80 -17.81 -42.43
C LYS A 96 -26.27 -18.84 -43.45
N GLU A 97 -26.45 -20.09 -43.06
CA GLU A 97 -27.08 -21.12 -43.92
C GLU A 97 -28.56 -20.81 -44.17
N GLU A 98 -29.29 -20.28 -43.18
CA GLU A 98 -30.69 -19.91 -43.31
C GLU A 98 -30.87 -18.66 -44.20
N GLN A 99 -29.97 -17.67 -44.10
CA GLN A 99 -29.90 -16.55 -45.05
C GLN A 99 -29.49 -16.99 -46.46
N ALA A 100 -28.49 -17.88 -46.59
CA ALA A 100 -28.08 -18.41 -47.88
C ALA A 100 -29.18 -19.29 -48.52
N ALA A 101 -29.95 -20.03 -47.71
CA ALA A 101 -31.10 -20.80 -48.16
C ALA A 101 -32.28 -19.91 -48.56
N GLN A 102 -32.49 -18.78 -47.86
CA GLN A 102 -33.49 -17.77 -48.25
C GLN A 102 -33.10 -17.07 -49.57
N GLU A 103 -31.83 -16.70 -49.75
CA GLU A 103 -31.31 -16.12 -51.00
C GLU A 103 -31.34 -17.12 -52.17
N PHE A 104 -31.06 -18.41 -51.91
CA PHE A 104 -31.17 -19.49 -52.91
C PHE A 104 -32.63 -19.80 -53.29
N SER A 105 -33.56 -19.68 -52.35
CA SER A 105 -35.01 -19.80 -52.63
C SER A 105 -35.54 -18.63 -53.45
N ALA A 106 -34.97 -17.43 -53.28
CA ALA A 106 -35.32 -16.24 -54.05
C ALA A 106 -34.79 -16.29 -55.49
N GLN A 107 -33.68 -16.98 -55.75
CA GLN A 107 -33.13 -17.15 -57.10
C GLN A 107 -33.71 -18.33 -57.89
N SER A 108 -34.41 -19.28 -57.23
CA SER A 108 -35.00 -20.46 -57.88
C SER A 108 -36.50 -20.33 -58.17
N GLY A 109 -37.13 -19.20 -57.79
CA GLY A 109 -38.57 -18.94 -57.97
C GLY A 109 -38.99 -18.39 -59.34
N ASP A 110 -38.07 -17.89 -60.17
CA ASP A 110 -38.41 -17.24 -61.45
C ASP A 110 -38.13 -18.13 -62.66
N ALA A 111 -38.95 -19.19 -62.80
CA ALA A 111 -39.19 -19.82 -64.09
C ALA A 111 -40.51 -20.57 -64.04
N PHE A 112 -41.64 -19.92 -64.39
CA PHE A 112 -42.65 -20.48 -65.31
C PHE A 112 -43.84 -19.52 -65.56
N SER A 113 -44.18 -19.40 -66.85
CA SER A 113 -45.40 -18.83 -67.47
C SER A 113 -45.52 -17.31 -67.55
N ASP A 114 -46.14 -16.70 -68.57
CA ASP A 114 -46.43 -16.98 -69.97
C ASP A 114 -46.86 -15.61 -70.55
N SER A 115 -46.62 -15.45 -71.84
CA SER A 115 -46.85 -14.32 -72.73
C SER A 115 -48.28 -13.72 -72.75
N SER A 116 -48.39 -12.39 -72.86
CA SER A 116 -49.10 -11.70 -73.98
C SER A 116 -49.20 -10.16 -73.83
N GLU A 117 -48.85 -9.51 -74.94
CA GLU A 117 -49.39 -8.25 -75.52
C GLU A 117 -49.24 -6.86 -74.83
N SER A 118 -48.41 -6.02 -75.48
CA SER A 118 -48.63 -4.62 -75.97
C SER A 118 -49.24 -3.55 -75.01
N VAL A 119 -48.83 -2.27 -74.97
CA VAL A 119 -48.72 -1.24 -76.03
C VAL A 119 -47.93 -0.02 -75.48
N PHE A 120 -47.25 0.67 -76.39
CA PHE A 120 -46.65 2.02 -76.33
C PHE A 120 -47.46 3.17 -75.68
N ALA A 121 -46.75 4.03 -74.93
CA ALA A 121 -46.77 5.53 -74.90
C ALA A 121 -46.09 5.96 -73.57
N GLY A 122 -45.14 6.90 -73.45
CA GLY A 122 -44.75 8.06 -74.25
C GLY A 122 -44.82 9.30 -73.34
N THR A 123 -43.65 9.86 -72.95
CA THR A 123 -43.33 11.30 -72.66
C THR A 123 -44.22 12.09 -71.67
N GLU A 124 -43.78 13.04 -70.86
CA GLU A 124 -42.51 13.60 -70.37
C GLU A 124 -42.89 14.75 -69.40
N VAL A 125 -41.95 15.17 -68.55
CA VAL A 125 -41.66 16.57 -68.14
C VAL A 125 -42.33 17.26 -66.92
N ASP A 126 -41.40 17.75 -66.08
CA ASP A 126 -41.35 18.92 -65.18
C ASP A 126 -42.13 18.95 -63.85
N THR A 127 -41.65 19.60 -62.77
CA THR A 127 -40.66 20.69 -62.62
C THR A 127 -40.17 20.79 -61.16
N SER A 128 -38.90 21.20 -60.96
CA SER A 128 -38.36 22.19 -59.98
C SER A 128 -38.64 22.05 -58.47
N ALA A 129 -37.80 22.49 -57.52
CA ALA A 129 -36.43 23.01 -57.44
C ALA A 129 -36.15 23.31 -55.95
N ALA A 130 -34.85 23.39 -55.60
CA ALA A 130 -34.17 24.28 -54.63
C ALA A 130 -34.74 24.46 -53.19
N GLY A 131 -33.96 24.57 -52.11
CA GLY A 131 -32.53 24.78 -51.94
C GLY A 131 -32.27 25.40 -50.54
N GLU A 132 -31.01 25.35 -50.12
CA GLU A 132 -30.32 26.20 -49.12
C GLU A 132 -30.51 26.00 -47.59
N THR A 133 -29.54 25.27 -47.01
CA THR A 133 -28.48 25.71 -46.06
C THR A 133 -28.70 26.86 -45.04
N VAL A 134 -28.22 26.69 -43.78
CA VAL A 134 -27.03 27.34 -43.15
C VAL A 134 -27.10 27.37 -41.59
N GLU A 135 -25.98 26.97 -40.97
CA GLU A 135 -25.29 27.29 -39.68
C GLU A 135 -25.96 27.42 -38.28
N ALA A 136 -25.33 26.67 -37.35
CA ALA A 136 -24.73 27.01 -36.04
C ALA A 136 -25.23 28.18 -35.15
N ALA A 137 -25.37 27.90 -33.85
CA ALA A 137 -25.02 28.81 -32.75
C ALA A 137 -24.85 28.07 -31.40
N GLN A 138 -23.82 28.46 -30.65
CA GLN A 138 -23.62 28.22 -29.20
C GLN A 138 -24.61 29.04 -28.35
N ALA A 139 -24.87 28.60 -27.11
CA ALA A 139 -25.07 29.47 -25.95
C ALA A 139 -24.94 28.70 -24.61
N GLU A 140 -24.20 29.29 -23.68
CA GLU A 140 -24.19 29.02 -22.23
C GLU A 140 -25.50 29.49 -21.56
N GLU A 141 -25.91 28.86 -20.44
CA GLU A 141 -26.04 29.50 -19.12
C GLU A 141 -26.80 28.62 -18.07
N THR A 142 -26.11 28.38 -16.95
CA THR A 142 -26.55 28.44 -15.53
C THR A 142 -27.59 27.50 -14.86
N GLU A 143 -27.29 27.30 -13.57
CA GLU A 143 -27.78 26.42 -12.51
C GLU A 143 -29.28 26.52 -12.12
N SER A 144 -29.86 25.42 -11.60
CA SER A 144 -30.28 25.33 -10.19
C SER A 144 -30.98 23.99 -9.83
N ASN A 145 -30.54 23.42 -8.69
CA ASN A 145 -31.25 22.67 -7.64
C ASN A 145 -32.42 21.72 -8.00
N ALA A 146 -32.28 20.44 -7.59
CA ALA A 146 -33.08 19.89 -6.49
C ALA A 146 -32.56 18.51 -6.04
N ALA A 147 -32.22 18.44 -4.76
CA ALA A 147 -32.00 17.20 -4.02
C ALA A 147 -33.26 16.32 -4.01
N THR A 148 -33.07 15.01 -4.12
CA THR A 148 -34.09 14.03 -3.71
C THR A 148 -33.45 13.07 -2.71
N GLU A 149 -33.77 13.27 -1.43
CA GLU A 149 -33.54 12.32 -0.35
C GLU A 149 -34.32 11.03 -0.62
N VAL A 150 -33.66 9.87 -0.52
CA VAL A 150 -34.34 8.58 -0.39
C VAL A 150 -34.02 8.01 0.98
N ASN A 151 -35.02 8.07 1.86
CA ASN A 151 -35.11 7.33 3.11
C ASN A 151 -35.23 5.83 2.82
N ILE A 152 -34.32 5.01 3.34
CA ILE A 152 -34.63 3.61 3.66
C ILE A 152 -34.21 3.35 5.10
N ALA A 153 -35.21 3.25 5.96
CA ALA A 153 -35.09 2.82 7.34
C ALA A 153 -35.25 1.29 7.43
N GLU A 154 -34.35 0.69 8.21
CA GLU A 154 -34.48 -0.50 9.06
C GLU A 154 -35.28 -1.72 8.58
N LYS A 155 -34.57 -2.85 8.50
CA LYS A 155 -35.07 -4.06 9.18
C LYS A 155 -33.93 -4.97 9.65
N THR A 156 -33.62 -4.82 10.93
CA THR A 156 -32.89 -5.76 11.78
C THR A 156 -33.79 -6.96 12.09
N ALA A 157 -33.30 -8.18 11.91
CA ALA A 157 -33.81 -9.37 12.60
C ALA A 157 -32.64 -10.36 12.75
N ILE A 158 -32.00 -10.27 13.90
CA ILE A 158 -30.98 -11.19 14.41
C ILE A 158 -31.73 -12.38 14.99
N ALA A 159 -31.40 -13.59 14.54
CA ALA A 159 -31.77 -14.82 15.21
C ALA A 159 -30.64 -15.21 16.17
N GLU A 160 -30.97 -15.21 17.45
CA GLU A 160 -30.17 -15.80 18.53
C GLU A 160 -30.23 -17.33 18.41
N GLU A 161 -29.09 -18.02 18.45
CA GLU A 161 -29.03 -19.38 18.99
C GLU A 161 -27.65 -19.68 19.60
N ASP A 162 -27.68 -19.68 20.94
CA ASP A 162 -27.00 -20.51 21.93
C ASP A 162 -25.47 -20.62 22.09
N ILE A 163 -25.13 -20.35 23.35
CA ILE A 163 -23.86 -20.40 24.07
C ILE A 163 -23.67 -21.81 24.66
N ALA A 164 -22.49 -22.39 24.49
CA ALA A 164 -21.91 -23.41 25.37
C ALA A 164 -20.38 -23.28 25.27
N SER A 165 -19.69 -22.62 26.19
CA SER A 165 -19.28 -23.01 27.56
C SER A 165 -17.76 -23.22 27.61
N GLU A 166 -17.10 -22.38 28.40
CA GLU A 166 -15.67 -22.41 28.74
C GLU A 166 -15.28 -23.65 29.55
N GLU A 167 -14.07 -24.17 29.32
CA GLU A 167 -13.08 -24.70 30.29
C GLU A 167 -11.90 -25.18 29.41
N SER A 168 -10.64 -24.74 29.53
CA SER A 168 -9.81 -24.74 30.73
C SER A 168 -8.55 -23.86 30.57
N ILE A 169 -8.26 -23.06 31.60
CA ILE A 169 -6.96 -22.39 31.83
C ILE A 169 -6.10 -23.27 32.75
N ALA A 170 -4.86 -23.55 32.36
CA ALA A 170 -3.71 -23.76 33.26
C ALA A 170 -2.41 -23.70 32.42
N ALA A 171 -1.70 -22.57 32.43
CA ALA A 171 -0.62 -22.24 33.35
C ALA A 171 0.78 -22.68 32.84
N PHE A 172 1.58 -21.72 32.38
CA PHE A 172 3.02 -21.70 32.67
C PHE A 172 3.53 -20.25 32.65
N ASN A 173 4.25 -19.86 33.71
CA ASN A 173 4.87 -18.56 33.90
C ASN A 173 6.38 -18.77 34.08
N ALA A 174 7.17 -17.80 33.60
CA ALA A 174 8.63 -17.61 33.71
C ALA A 174 9.48 -18.59 32.87
N GLU A 175 10.48 -18.16 32.10
CA GLU A 175 11.56 -17.20 32.40
C GLU A 175 12.02 -16.35 31.19
N GLU A 176 12.62 -15.19 31.50
CA GLU A 176 13.39 -14.33 30.61
C GLU A 176 14.61 -15.04 30.01
N GLY A 177 14.93 -14.74 28.75
CA GLY A 177 16.21 -15.05 28.13
C GLY A 177 16.28 -14.50 26.71
N GLU A 178 17.15 -13.51 26.50
CA GLU A 178 17.57 -13.03 25.18
C GLU A 178 17.95 -14.20 24.27
N ASN A 179 17.37 -14.26 23.07
CA ASN A 179 18.03 -14.88 21.92
C ASN A 179 17.47 -14.32 20.62
N VAL A 180 18.25 -13.44 20.01
CA VAL A 180 18.17 -13.08 18.60
C VAL A 180 18.78 -14.27 17.86
N ALA A 181 17.95 -15.20 17.39
CA ALA A 181 18.42 -16.34 16.60
C ALA A 181 18.45 -15.93 15.12
N ALA A 182 19.67 -15.66 14.64
CA ALA A 182 19.99 -15.61 13.24
C ALA A 182 19.58 -16.92 12.55
N PHE A 183 18.90 -16.82 11.42
CA PHE A 183 18.52 -17.92 10.56
C PHE A 183 19.78 -18.55 9.96
N SER A 184 20.27 -19.65 10.53
CA SER A 184 21.20 -20.56 9.85
C SER A 184 20.40 -21.72 9.30
N THR A 185 20.32 -21.83 7.98
CA THR A 185 19.87 -23.03 7.29
C THR A 185 20.78 -24.20 7.66
N SER A 186 20.32 -25.10 8.53
CA SER A 186 20.89 -26.44 8.61
C SER A 186 20.15 -27.34 7.64
N GLU A 187 20.83 -27.72 6.58
CA GLU A 187 20.52 -28.92 5.81
C GLU A 187 20.36 -30.12 6.77
N ASN A 188 19.37 -30.96 6.49
CA ASN A 188 18.86 -32.06 7.32
C ASN A 188 17.81 -31.65 8.36
N ASP A 189 16.62 -31.30 7.87
CA ASP A 189 15.32 -31.71 8.45
C ASP A 189 14.16 -31.59 7.41
N ALA A 190 14.49 -31.48 6.11
CA ALA A 190 13.51 -31.37 5.01
C ALA A 190 13.13 -32.73 4.37
N GLU A 191 13.59 -33.86 4.91
CA GLU A 191 13.33 -35.20 4.35
C GLU A 191 12.31 -36.05 5.14
N GLU A 192 11.63 -35.54 6.18
CA GLU A 192 10.70 -36.36 6.99
C GLU A 192 9.27 -35.80 7.11
N PHE A 193 8.78 -35.09 6.09
CA PHE A 193 7.34 -34.76 5.95
C PHE A 193 6.74 -35.07 4.56
N ALA A 194 7.42 -35.88 3.75
CA ALA A 194 6.96 -36.32 2.42
C ALA A 194 6.67 -37.83 2.31
N ALA A 195 6.51 -38.54 3.44
CA ALA A 195 6.35 -39.99 3.44
C ALA A 195 5.19 -40.46 4.32
N GLU A 196 3.98 -39.98 4.05
CA GLU A 196 2.75 -40.73 4.34
C GLU A 196 1.63 -40.31 3.37
N ALA A 197 1.95 -40.31 2.07
CA ALA A 197 0.95 -40.35 1.01
C ALA A 197 0.35 -41.76 0.96
N ASN A 198 -0.73 -41.92 1.71
CA ASN A 198 -1.87 -42.82 1.46
C ASN A 198 -1.65 -43.90 0.39
N THR A 199 -1.12 -45.06 0.78
CA THR A 199 -1.30 -46.31 0.03
C THR A 199 -2.74 -46.79 0.27
N ASP A 200 -3.68 -46.35 -0.57
CA ASP A 200 -4.97 -47.03 -0.70
C ASP A 200 -5.20 -47.36 -2.18
N GLU A 201 -4.95 -48.63 -2.50
CA GLU A 201 -5.13 -49.25 -3.80
C GLU A 201 -6.63 -49.33 -4.13
N ASN A 202 -7.12 -48.44 -5.00
CA ASN A 202 -8.04 -48.74 -6.10
C ASN A 202 -8.57 -47.45 -6.73
N LEU A 203 -7.93 -46.99 -7.82
CA LEU A 203 -8.49 -46.31 -9.00
C LEU A 203 -7.33 -46.11 -10.01
N PRO A 204 -7.59 -46.10 -11.33
CA PRO A 204 -6.64 -46.56 -12.33
C PRO A 204 -5.49 -45.57 -12.56
N ASP A 205 -4.30 -46.12 -12.76
CA ASP A 205 -3.19 -45.42 -13.42
C ASP A 205 -3.66 -45.05 -14.84
N PHE A 206 -3.71 -43.76 -15.17
CA PHE A 206 -4.22 -43.31 -16.47
C PHE A 206 -3.11 -43.43 -17.52
N ASP A 207 -3.33 -44.29 -18.54
CA ASP A 207 -2.33 -44.55 -19.59
C ASP A 207 -2.18 -43.38 -20.60
N THR A 208 -3.17 -42.46 -20.72
CA THR A 208 -3.12 -41.30 -21.63
C THR A 208 -3.91 -40.07 -21.14
N GLU A 209 -3.52 -38.86 -21.58
CA GLU A 209 -4.25 -37.58 -21.35
C GLU A 209 -5.74 -37.68 -21.75
N SER A 210 -6.04 -38.46 -22.79
CA SER A 210 -7.42 -38.68 -23.26
C SER A 210 -8.27 -39.49 -22.28
N ASP A 211 -7.65 -40.38 -21.49
CA ASP A 211 -8.35 -41.18 -20.48
C ASP A 211 -8.65 -40.34 -19.23
N GLU A 212 -7.71 -39.49 -18.82
CA GLU A 212 -7.89 -38.54 -17.70
C GLU A 212 -9.05 -37.58 -17.98
N SER A 213 -9.06 -36.96 -19.16
CA SER A 213 -10.11 -36.02 -19.57
C SER A 213 -11.51 -36.66 -19.59
N ARG A 214 -11.63 -37.91 -20.07
CA ARG A 214 -12.89 -38.67 -20.05
C ARG A 214 -13.36 -39.00 -18.64
N ALA A 215 -12.43 -39.36 -17.75
CA ALA A 215 -12.75 -39.67 -16.37
C ALA A 215 -13.28 -38.43 -15.63
N ILE A 216 -12.63 -37.29 -15.83
CA ILE A 216 -13.05 -36.00 -15.26
C ILE A 216 -14.45 -35.61 -15.77
N ALA A 217 -14.69 -35.70 -17.08
CA ALA A 217 -16.00 -35.41 -17.66
C ALA A 217 -17.12 -36.29 -17.04
N ALA A 218 -16.83 -37.58 -16.80
CA ALA A 218 -17.78 -38.47 -16.12
C ALA A 218 -18.02 -38.07 -14.67
N MET A 219 -16.99 -37.66 -13.92
CA MET A 219 -17.13 -37.15 -12.54
C MET A 219 -17.97 -35.87 -12.50
N VAL A 220 -17.75 -34.94 -13.44
CA VAL A 220 -18.54 -33.70 -13.54
C VAL A 220 -20.01 -34.01 -13.80
N ALA A 221 -20.30 -34.92 -14.73
CA ALA A 221 -21.67 -35.33 -15.04
C ALA A 221 -22.37 -35.97 -13.81
N ASP A 222 -21.65 -36.77 -13.02
CA ASP A 222 -22.18 -37.39 -11.80
C ASP A 222 -22.48 -36.34 -10.71
N ILE A 223 -21.59 -35.35 -10.53
CA ILE A 223 -21.73 -34.30 -9.51
C ILE A 223 -22.85 -33.31 -9.86
N LEU A 224 -22.92 -32.83 -11.11
CA LEU A 224 -23.91 -31.81 -11.52
C LEU A 224 -25.27 -32.40 -11.91
N GLY A 225 -25.33 -33.68 -12.30
CA GLY A 225 -26.54 -34.29 -12.84
C GLY A 225 -27.11 -33.47 -14.02
N ALA A 226 -28.38 -33.06 -13.94
CA ALA A 226 -29.04 -32.29 -14.99
C ALA A 226 -28.47 -30.87 -15.21
N GLN A 227 -27.65 -30.34 -14.28
CA GLN A 227 -26.95 -29.06 -14.47
C GLN A 227 -25.67 -29.20 -15.32
N ALA A 228 -25.26 -30.43 -15.68
CA ALA A 228 -24.11 -30.64 -16.56
C ALA A 228 -24.34 -30.11 -17.99
N ASP A 229 -25.60 -30.05 -18.44
CA ASP A 229 -26.00 -29.67 -19.80
C ASP A 229 -26.01 -28.14 -20.06
N THR A 230 -25.48 -27.32 -19.14
CA THR A 230 -25.34 -25.86 -19.41
C THR A 230 -24.24 -25.60 -20.44
N ALA A 231 -24.44 -24.62 -21.32
CA ALA A 231 -23.44 -24.25 -22.34
C ALA A 231 -22.14 -23.63 -21.75
N ALA A 232 -22.20 -23.06 -20.54
CA ALA A 232 -21.04 -22.49 -19.89
C ALA A 232 -20.04 -23.58 -19.44
N PRO A 233 -18.71 -23.33 -19.53
CA PRO A 233 -17.68 -24.28 -19.15
C PRO A 233 -17.63 -24.46 -17.64
N LYS A 234 -17.12 -25.61 -17.20
CA LYS A 234 -17.07 -25.98 -15.77
C LYS A 234 -15.63 -26.04 -15.28
N LEU A 235 -15.46 -25.71 -14.01
CA LEU A 235 -14.26 -26.00 -13.24
C LEU A 235 -14.58 -27.11 -12.24
N ILE A 236 -13.73 -28.13 -12.18
CA ILE A 236 -13.71 -29.12 -11.09
C ILE A 236 -12.47 -28.91 -10.24
N ILE A 237 -12.60 -29.02 -8.92
CA ILE A 237 -11.50 -28.99 -7.97
C ILE A 237 -11.74 -30.00 -6.84
N GLY A 238 -10.75 -30.81 -6.51
CA GLY A 238 -10.82 -31.85 -5.48
C GLY A 238 -9.49 -32.09 -4.78
N GLU A 239 -9.52 -32.81 -3.67
CA GLU A 239 -8.35 -33.17 -2.87
C GLU A 239 -7.53 -34.27 -3.57
N GLY A 240 -6.23 -34.03 -3.74
CA GLY A 240 -5.32 -34.95 -4.43
C GLY A 240 -5.64 -35.15 -5.92
N ARG A 241 -4.72 -35.82 -6.63
CA ARG A 241 -4.82 -36.02 -8.09
C ARG A 241 -6.03 -36.86 -8.51
N ASN A 242 -6.59 -37.64 -7.59
CA ASN A 242 -7.82 -38.41 -7.82
C ASN A 242 -9.11 -37.59 -7.65
N MET A 243 -9.02 -36.27 -7.44
CA MET A 243 -10.17 -35.37 -7.31
C MET A 243 -11.15 -35.81 -6.22
N LYS A 244 -10.63 -36.28 -5.07
CA LYS A 244 -11.47 -36.71 -3.95
C LYS A 244 -12.27 -35.51 -3.41
N ASN A 245 -13.51 -35.75 -2.98
CA ASN A 245 -14.40 -34.69 -2.46
C ASN A 245 -14.57 -33.51 -3.45
N ALA A 246 -14.45 -33.79 -4.75
CA ALA A 246 -14.48 -32.75 -5.76
C ALA A 246 -15.77 -31.94 -5.74
N LYS A 247 -15.60 -30.63 -5.95
CA LYS A 247 -16.67 -29.68 -6.22
C LYS A 247 -16.59 -29.23 -7.67
N VAL A 248 -17.75 -29.03 -8.27
CA VAL A 248 -17.86 -28.53 -9.65
C VAL A 248 -18.57 -27.18 -9.62
N TYR A 249 -18.03 -26.25 -10.39
CA TYR A 249 -18.54 -24.90 -10.54
C TYR A 249 -18.81 -24.63 -12.02
N VAL A 250 -19.98 -24.06 -12.32
CA VAL A 250 -20.30 -23.55 -13.65
C VAL A 250 -19.76 -22.12 -13.74
N ALA A 251 -18.99 -21.81 -14.78
CA ALA A 251 -18.38 -20.50 -14.93
C ALA A 251 -19.41 -19.42 -15.27
N GLU A 252 -19.21 -18.23 -14.72
CA GLU A 252 -19.85 -17.02 -15.21
C GLU A 252 -19.13 -16.56 -16.47
N GLN A 253 -19.88 -16.32 -17.55
CA GLN A 253 -19.32 -15.92 -18.84
C GLN A 253 -19.64 -14.45 -19.16
N THR A 254 -18.62 -13.72 -19.56
CA THR A 254 -18.75 -12.36 -20.11
C THR A 254 -18.08 -12.29 -21.47
N ASP A 255 -18.70 -11.60 -22.43
CA ASP A 255 -18.06 -11.30 -23.71
C ASP A 255 -16.74 -10.56 -23.47
N ALA A 256 -15.65 -11.06 -24.05
CA ALA A 256 -14.32 -10.49 -23.92
C ALA A 256 -13.92 -9.80 -25.24
N THR A 257 -12.86 -10.27 -25.90
CA THR A 257 -12.33 -9.68 -27.13
C THR A 257 -12.67 -10.49 -28.39
N THR A 258 -12.43 -9.90 -29.57
CA THR A 258 -12.51 -10.60 -30.86
C THR A 258 -11.22 -10.40 -31.62
N ASN A 259 -10.55 -11.48 -32.01
CA ASN A 259 -9.39 -11.44 -32.88
C ASN A 259 -9.83 -11.02 -34.29
N THR A 260 -9.45 -9.82 -34.73
CA THR A 260 -9.87 -9.22 -36.01
C THR A 260 -9.13 -9.81 -37.20
N LYS A 261 -8.01 -10.51 -36.95
CA LYS A 261 -7.25 -11.22 -38.00
C LYS A 261 -7.88 -12.57 -38.32
N THR A 262 -8.36 -13.29 -37.30
CA THR A 262 -8.98 -14.62 -37.47
C THR A 262 -10.51 -14.60 -37.42
N ASN A 263 -11.10 -13.48 -36.99
CA ASN A 263 -12.52 -13.31 -36.68
C ASN A 263 -13.03 -14.28 -35.59
N GLU A 264 -12.14 -14.75 -34.72
CA GLU A 264 -12.47 -15.57 -33.56
C GLU A 264 -12.85 -14.67 -32.38
N ALA A 265 -14.06 -14.86 -31.84
CA ALA A 265 -14.53 -14.16 -30.66
C ALA A 265 -14.24 -14.99 -29.41
N TYR A 266 -13.97 -14.33 -28.29
CA TYR A 266 -13.65 -14.94 -27.01
C TYR A 266 -14.63 -14.46 -25.92
N VAL A 267 -14.85 -15.33 -24.94
CA VAL A 267 -15.56 -15.03 -23.69
C VAL A 267 -14.62 -15.29 -22.53
N SER A 268 -14.68 -14.45 -21.50
CA SER A 268 -14.01 -14.67 -20.22
C SER A 268 -14.90 -15.50 -19.32
N ASN A 269 -14.33 -16.54 -18.72
CA ASN A 269 -14.98 -17.46 -17.81
C ASN A 269 -14.42 -17.25 -16.41
N LYS A 270 -15.29 -17.06 -15.42
CA LYS A 270 -14.87 -16.82 -14.04
C LYS A 270 -15.54 -17.76 -13.06
N VAL A 271 -14.75 -18.24 -12.09
CA VAL A 271 -15.20 -19.14 -11.02
C VAL A 271 -14.54 -18.75 -9.70
N THR A 272 -15.30 -18.83 -8.60
CA THR A 272 -14.78 -18.82 -7.23
C THR A 272 -14.97 -20.19 -6.60
N ALA A 273 -13.88 -20.93 -6.41
CA ALA A 273 -13.88 -22.15 -5.62
C ALA A 273 -13.94 -21.80 -4.13
N THR A 274 -14.74 -22.52 -3.35
CA THR A 274 -14.98 -22.21 -1.92
C THR A 274 -14.80 -23.43 -1.01
N GLY A 275 -14.55 -23.15 0.28
CA GLY A 275 -14.43 -24.16 1.33
C GLY A 275 -13.18 -25.01 1.20
N LEU A 276 -12.07 -24.40 0.79
CA LEU A 276 -10.74 -25.00 0.80
C LEU A 276 -10.20 -25.03 2.24
N SER A 277 -9.53 -26.12 2.59
CA SER A 277 -8.86 -26.26 3.88
C SER A 277 -7.40 -25.83 3.76
N ALA A 278 -6.82 -25.25 4.81
CA ALA A 278 -5.40 -24.89 4.85
C ALA A 278 -4.50 -26.14 4.77
N ASN A 279 -3.26 -25.98 4.29
CA ASN A 279 -2.26 -27.06 4.19
C ASN A 279 -2.78 -28.32 3.47
N THR A 280 -3.57 -28.15 2.42
CA THR A 280 -4.22 -29.24 1.69
C THR A 280 -3.85 -29.16 0.22
N VAL A 281 -3.53 -30.33 -0.35
CA VAL A 281 -3.23 -30.47 -1.78
C VAL A 281 -4.54 -30.67 -2.53
N TYR A 282 -4.85 -29.72 -3.41
CA TYR A 282 -5.94 -29.78 -4.36
C TYR A 282 -5.42 -29.97 -5.78
N TYR A 283 -6.26 -30.53 -6.63
CA TYR A 283 -6.08 -30.52 -8.07
C TYR A 283 -7.31 -29.90 -8.69
N TYR A 284 -7.13 -29.12 -9.75
CA TYR A 284 -8.23 -28.54 -10.52
C TYR A 284 -8.08 -28.79 -12.01
N SER A 285 -9.20 -28.79 -12.71
CA SER A 285 -9.26 -28.90 -14.17
C SER A 285 -10.47 -28.11 -14.67
N TYR A 286 -10.33 -27.47 -15.83
CA TYR A 286 -11.40 -26.70 -16.45
C TYR A 286 -11.74 -27.23 -17.85
N GLU A 287 -13.00 -27.05 -18.22
CA GLU A 287 -13.53 -27.46 -19.51
C GLU A 287 -13.03 -26.53 -20.63
N LYS A 288 -12.50 -27.14 -21.69
CA LYS A 288 -12.10 -26.52 -22.96
C LYS A 288 -13.32 -26.42 -23.89
N GLU A 289 -13.16 -25.65 -24.96
CA GLU A 289 -14.21 -25.40 -25.96
C GLU A 289 -14.76 -26.66 -26.64
N ASP A 290 -13.96 -27.72 -26.76
CA ASP A 290 -14.37 -28.99 -27.37
C ASP A 290 -15.07 -29.95 -26.40
N GLY A 291 -15.36 -29.48 -25.17
CA GLY A 291 -15.96 -30.26 -24.09
C GLY A 291 -14.98 -31.20 -23.39
N THR A 292 -13.68 -31.18 -23.75
CA THR A 292 -12.63 -31.90 -23.01
C THR A 292 -12.15 -31.08 -21.83
N TYR A 293 -11.54 -31.73 -20.85
CA TYR A 293 -10.95 -31.11 -19.67
C TYR A 293 -9.43 -30.98 -19.82
N THR A 294 -8.85 -29.92 -19.24
CA THR A 294 -7.39 -29.76 -19.13
C THR A 294 -6.78 -30.84 -18.25
N GLU A 295 -5.46 -31.06 -18.39
CA GLU A 295 -4.71 -31.85 -17.42
C GLU A 295 -4.90 -31.25 -16.00
N PRO A 296 -5.13 -32.09 -14.97
CA PRO A 296 -5.24 -31.63 -13.60
C PRO A 296 -3.99 -30.85 -13.13
N ALA A 297 -4.16 -29.57 -12.82
CA ALA A 297 -3.13 -28.74 -12.24
C ALA A 297 -3.17 -28.80 -10.71
N GLU A 298 -2.02 -28.96 -10.07
CA GLU A 298 -1.90 -28.98 -8.61
C GLU A 298 -2.01 -27.57 -8.02
N TYR A 299 -2.72 -27.44 -6.91
CA TYR A 299 -2.78 -26.25 -6.08
C TYR A 299 -2.67 -26.62 -4.61
N VAL A 300 -1.74 -26.01 -3.87
CA VAL A 300 -1.51 -26.31 -2.46
C VAL A 300 -1.86 -25.10 -1.62
N THR A 301 -2.93 -25.19 -0.83
CA THR A 301 -3.23 -24.17 0.18
C THR A 301 -2.14 -24.20 1.26
N LYS A 302 -1.72 -23.03 1.73
CA LYS A 302 -0.64 -22.90 2.72
C LYS A 302 -1.19 -22.57 4.11
N SER A 303 -0.29 -22.45 5.08
CA SER A 303 -0.62 -22.01 6.43
C SER A 303 -1.17 -20.58 6.42
N THR A 304 -2.02 -20.25 7.39
CA THR A 304 -2.57 -18.91 7.60
C THR A 304 -1.96 -18.20 8.81
N ASN A 305 -1.22 -18.90 9.66
CA ASN A 305 -0.70 -18.34 10.92
C ASN A 305 0.76 -17.86 10.79
N ASN A 306 1.51 -18.48 9.88
CA ASN A 306 2.86 -18.11 9.48
C ASN A 306 2.94 -18.38 7.99
N TYR A 307 2.95 -17.33 7.19
CA TYR A 307 2.88 -17.47 5.74
C TYR A 307 3.81 -16.46 5.08
N SER A 308 4.22 -16.79 3.86
CA SER A 308 5.01 -15.90 3.03
C SER A 308 4.19 -15.48 1.82
N PHE A 309 4.40 -14.27 1.33
CA PHE A 309 3.95 -13.85 0.02
C PHE A 309 5.10 -13.18 -0.74
N ILE A 310 5.00 -13.23 -2.07
CA ILE A 310 5.98 -12.60 -2.96
C ILE A 310 5.46 -11.20 -3.32
N PHE A 311 6.31 -10.20 -3.27
CA PHE A 311 5.98 -8.84 -3.70
C PHE A 311 6.84 -8.42 -4.88
N VAL A 312 6.19 -7.90 -5.91
CA VAL A 312 6.80 -7.51 -7.20
C VAL A 312 6.14 -6.24 -7.76
N GLY A 313 6.93 -5.49 -8.51
CA GLY A 313 6.49 -4.30 -9.24
C GLY A 313 6.67 -4.51 -10.75
N ASP A 314 5.80 -3.87 -11.50
CA ASP A 314 6.00 -3.55 -12.92
C ASP A 314 6.59 -4.69 -13.76
N PRO A 315 5.93 -5.88 -13.81
CA PRO A 315 6.25 -6.88 -14.83
C PRO A 315 6.17 -6.26 -16.23
N GLN A 316 5.18 -5.38 -16.45
CA GLN A 316 4.99 -4.51 -17.62
C GLN A 316 5.41 -5.18 -18.93
N ILE A 317 4.85 -6.38 -19.16
CA ILE A 317 5.28 -7.28 -20.22
C ILE A 317 5.11 -6.60 -21.58
N GLY A 318 6.18 -6.56 -22.36
CA GLY A 318 6.22 -5.91 -23.66
C GLY A 318 6.85 -4.51 -23.66
N SER A 319 7.22 -3.95 -22.50
CA SER A 319 7.85 -2.62 -22.43
C SER A 319 9.27 -2.59 -23.00
N SER A 320 9.92 -3.74 -23.18
CA SER A 320 11.26 -3.79 -23.79
C SER A 320 11.27 -3.53 -25.31
N ASN A 321 10.09 -3.33 -25.91
CA ASN A 321 9.94 -2.90 -27.30
C ASN A 321 10.18 -1.39 -27.44
N GLU A 322 11.28 -1.04 -28.12
CA GLU A 322 11.65 0.35 -28.39
C GLU A 322 10.82 1.00 -29.50
N LEU A 323 10.11 0.20 -30.32
CA LEU A 323 9.21 0.72 -31.35
C LEU A 323 7.91 1.18 -30.69
N LYS A 324 7.60 2.48 -30.83
CA LYS A 324 6.41 3.08 -30.21
C LYS A 324 5.21 3.03 -31.15
N GLY A 325 4.19 2.24 -30.80
CA GLY A 325 2.78 2.33 -31.24
C GLY A 325 2.49 2.51 -32.73
N SER A 326 3.43 2.16 -33.61
CA SER A 326 3.30 2.29 -35.05
C SER A 326 2.67 1.02 -35.61
N ASP A 327 1.59 1.14 -36.37
CA ASP A 327 0.89 0.00 -36.96
C ASP A 327 1.65 -0.54 -38.18
N THR A 328 2.76 -1.24 -37.92
CA THR A 328 3.63 -1.84 -38.94
C THR A 328 4.00 -3.27 -38.59
N ALA A 329 4.36 -4.08 -39.60
CA ALA A 329 4.78 -5.46 -39.39
C ALA A 329 6.03 -5.55 -38.48
N GLU A 330 6.92 -4.57 -38.59
CA GLU A 330 8.12 -4.45 -37.75
C GLU A 330 7.76 -4.24 -36.29
N PHE A 331 6.75 -3.42 -35.98
CA PHE A 331 6.27 -3.24 -34.61
C PHE A 331 5.76 -4.55 -34.03
N TYR A 332 4.87 -5.28 -34.72
CA TYR A 332 4.31 -6.51 -34.17
C TYR A 332 5.35 -7.61 -33.97
N GLN A 333 6.35 -7.68 -34.86
CA GLN A 333 7.48 -8.61 -34.68
C GLN A 333 8.32 -8.22 -33.46
N ALA A 334 8.69 -6.93 -33.33
CA ALA A 334 9.44 -6.44 -32.19
C ALA A 334 8.67 -6.60 -30.87
N GLN A 335 7.34 -6.41 -30.89
CA GLN A 335 6.48 -6.63 -29.73
C GLN A 335 6.50 -8.10 -29.31
N SER A 336 6.35 -9.03 -30.27
CA SER A 336 6.47 -10.47 -29.97
C SER A 336 7.85 -10.84 -29.41
N ASP A 337 8.93 -10.24 -29.92
CA ASP A 337 10.29 -10.49 -29.43
C ASP A 337 10.52 -9.91 -28.02
N ALA A 338 9.99 -8.72 -27.74
CA ALA A 338 9.99 -8.07 -26.43
C ALA A 338 9.20 -8.88 -25.40
N VAL A 339 7.96 -9.27 -25.72
CA VAL A 339 7.14 -10.09 -24.82
C VAL A 339 7.83 -11.41 -24.50
N ARG A 340 8.42 -12.09 -25.49
CA ARG A 340 9.17 -13.33 -25.26
C ARG A 340 10.32 -13.14 -24.28
N ASN A 341 11.07 -12.05 -24.41
CA ASN A 341 12.17 -11.69 -23.53
C ASN A 341 11.66 -11.44 -22.09
N ASP A 342 10.68 -10.56 -21.96
CA ASP A 342 10.16 -10.12 -20.66
C ASP A 342 9.51 -11.28 -19.91
N SER A 343 8.79 -12.16 -20.63
CA SER A 343 8.15 -13.36 -20.07
C SER A 343 9.16 -14.38 -19.56
N PHE A 344 10.33 -14.50 -20.21
CA PHE A 344 11.39 -15.37 -19.74
C PHE A 344 11.94 -14.89 -18.39
N ASN A 345 12.23 -13.60 -18.31
CA ASN A 345 12.73 -12.98 -17.08
C ASN A 345 11.70 -13.03 -15.96
N TRP A 346 10.43 -12.75 -16.28
CA TRP A 346 9.30 -12.83 -15.36
C TRP A 346 9.15 -14.24 -14.77
N ASN A 347 9.23 -15.27 -15.61
CA ASN A 347 9.25 -16.66 -15.16
C ASN A 347 10.44 -16.93 -14.21
N THR A 348 11.64 -16.45 -14.54
CA THR A 348 12.83 -16.61 -13.68
C THR A 348 12.60 -15.97 -12.31
N THR A 349 12.14 -14.71 -12.27
CA THR A 349 11.85 -13.98 -11.03
C THR A 349 10.88 -14.73 -10.12
N LEU A 350 9.77 -15.24 -10.67
CA LEU A 350 8.79 -15.97 -9.87
C LEU A 350 9.34 -17.30 -9.34
N ASN A 351 10.10 -18.04 -10.13
CA ASN A 351 10.67 -19.32 -9.69
C ASN A 351 11.72 -19.10 -8.59
N GLU A 352 12.61 -18.12 -8.73
CA GLU A 352 13.58 -17.79 -7.68
C GLU A 352 12.89 -17.34 -6.39
N ALA A 353 11.84 -16.51 -6.50
CA ALA A 353 11.03 -16.10 -5.37
C ALA A 353 10.34 -17.29 -4.67
N MET A 354 9.85 -18.26 -5.44
CA MET A 354 9.32 -19.51 -4.88
C MET A 354 10.39 -20.34 -4.18
N ASP A 355 11.55 -20.50 -4.80
CA ASP A 355 12.69 -21.24 -4.23
C ASP A 355 13.15 -20.62 -2.90
N LYS A 356 13.14 -19.28 -2.79
CA LYS A 356 13.42 -18.58 -1.53
C LYS A 356 12.48 -18.91 -0.39
N THR A 357 11.23 -19.23 -0.71
CA THR A 357 10.25 -19.66 0.29
C THR A 357 10.27 -21.18 0.51
N GLY A 358 11.13 -21.93 -0.18
CA GLY A 358 11.09 -23.38 -0.20
C GLY A 358 9.76 -23.91 -0.75
N GLY A 359 9.15 -23.18 -1.70
CA GLY A 359 7.84 -23.50 -2.27
C GLY A 359 6.64 -23.16 -1.38
N ASN A 360 6.80 -22.29 -0.38
CA ASN A 360 5.76 -21.97 0.62
C ASN A 360 5.10 -20.60 0.46
N ALA A 361 5.46 -19.80 -0.55
CA ALA A 361 4.71 -18.58 -0.84
C ALA A 361 3.23 -18.93 -1.11
N SER A 362 2.33 -18.15 -0.52
CA SER A 362 0.89 -18.38 -0.58
C SER A 362 0.25 -17.69 -1.79
N PHE A 363 0.81 -16.56 -2.21
CA PHE A 363 0.37 -15.75 -3.34
C PHE A 363 1.46 -14.72 -3.70
N VAL A 364 1.27 -14.04 -4.83
CA VAL A 364 2.02 -12.86 -5.26
C VAL A 364 1.17 -11.61 -5.05
N VAL A 365 1.77 -10.52 -4.60
CA VAL A 365 1.19 -9.16 -4.67
C VAL A 365 1.95 -8.42 -5.77
N SER A 366 1.23 -8.03 -6.82
CA SER A 366 1.76 -7.23 -7.94
C SER A 366 1.28 -5.79 -7.81
N ALA A 367 2.23 -4.86 -7.78
CA ALA A 367 1.97 -3.42 -7.60
C ALA A 367 1.45 -2.69 -8.86
N GLY A 368 0.92 -3.41 -9.86
CA GLY A 368 0.42 -2.80 -11.10
C GLY A 368 1.35 -2.91 -12.28
N ASP A 369 0.85 -2.44 -13.42
CA ASP A 369 1.47 -2.51 -14.74
C ASP A 369 1.83 -3.95 -15.09
N GLN A 370 0.83 -4.83 -15.21
CA GLN A 370 1.09 -6.23 -15.57
C GLN A 370 1.59 -6.34 -17.01
N ILE A 371 1.00 -5.53 -17.90
CA ILE A 371 1.29 -5.49 -19.33
C ILE A 371 1.67 -4.06 -19.77
N GLN A 372 2.17 -3.89 -20.99
CA GLN A 372 2.61 -2.59 -21.50
C GLN A 372 1.54 -1.83 -22.31
N THR A 373 0.63 -2.52 -22.98
CA THR A 373 -0.23 -1.91 -23.98
C THR A 373 -1.41 -1.18 -23.34
N THR A 374 -1.34 0.15 -23.42
CA THR A 374 -2.48 1.07 -23.20
C THR A 374 -3.19 1.39 -24.50
N LYS A 375 -4.39 1.98 -24.43
CA LYS A 375 -5.08 2.54 -25.61
C LYS A 375 -4.21 3.56 -26.34
N LYS A 376 -3.42 4.36 -25.61
CA LYS A 376 -2.47 5.33 -26.19
C LYS A 376 -1.32 4.64 -26.92
N LYS A 377 -0.76 3.57 -26.36
CA LYS A 377 0.43 2.87 -26.90
C LYS A 377 0.08 1.78 -27.92
N SER A 378 -1.17 1.34 -27.98
CA SER A 378 -1.64 0.30 -28.90
C SER A 378 -1.64 0.74 -30.38
N PRO A 379 -1.03 -0.05 -31.29
CA PRO A 379 -1.27 0.02 -32.72
C PRO A 379 -2.76 -0.04 -33.06
N GLY A 380 -3.21 0.84 -33.96
CA GLY A 380 -4.61 0.91 -34.35
C GLY A 380 -5.59 1.26 -33.22
N LYS A 381 -5.09 1.61 -32.01
CA LYS A 381 -5.89 1.90 -30.80
C LYS A 381 -6.81 0.75 -30.39
N SER A 382 -6.38 -0.49 -30.63
CA SER A 382 -7.15 -1.67 -30.28
C SER A 382 -6.65 -2.33 -28.98
N GLU A 383 -7.54 -2.57 -28.04
CA GLU A 383 -7.22 -3.25 -26.77
C GLU A 383 -6.73 -4.68 -27.00
N MET A 384 -7.21 -5.35 -28.05
CA MET A 384 -6.78 -6.71 -28.44
C MET A 384 -5.28 -6.86 -28.69
N THR A 385 -4.55 -5.77 -28.97
CA THR A 385 -3.11 -5.84 -29.21
C THR A 385 -2.36 -6.27 -27.95
N SER A 386 -2.97 -6.11 -26.78
CA SER A 386 -2.39 -6.51 -25.50
C SER A 386 -2.51 -8.01 -25.19
N GLU A 387 -3.27 -8.80 -25.97
CA GLU A 387 -3.48 -10.22 -25.64
C GLU A 387 -2.19 -11.04 -25.72
N ILE A 388 -1.26 -10.68 -26.61
CA ILE A 388 0.07 -11.30 -26.63
C ILE A 388 0.87 -11.02 -25.34
N GLU A 389 0.67 -9.85 -24.72
CA GLU A 389 1.34 -9.48 -23.47
C GLU A 389 0.75 -10.25 -22.28
N TYR A 390 -0.57 -10.44 -22.24
CA TYR A 390 -1.21 -11.32 -21.25
C TYR A 390 -0.78 -12.78 -21.42
N THR A 391 -0.67 -13.27 -22.66
CA THR A 391 -0.09 -14.60 -22.94
C THR A 391 1.30 -14.73 -22.34
N GLY A 392 2.14 -13.70 -22.46
CA GLY A 392 3.47 -13.65 -21.86
C GLY A 392 3.44 -13.62 -20.33
N TYR A 393 2.60 -12.76 -19.76
CA TYR A 393 2.41 -12.59 -18.32
C TYR A 393 1.97 -13.88 -17.63
N LEU A 394 1.03 -14.62 -18.23
CA LEU A 394 0.45 -15.86 -17.68
C LEU A 394 1.27 -17.13 -18.01
N SER A 395 2.29 -17.02 -18.87
CA SER A 395 3.12 -18.16 -19.30
C SER A 395 4.01 -18.85 -18.25
N PRO A 396 4.36 -18.24 -17.08
CA PRO A 396 5.06 -18.96 -16.02
C PRO A 396 4.18 -20.05 -15.40
N ASP A 397 4.65 -21.30 -15.43
CA ASP A 397 3.87 -22.45 -14.93
C ASP A 397 3.52 -22.36 -13.44
N VAL A 398 4.36 -21.68 -12.66
CA VAL A 398 4.11 -21.40 -11.23
C VAL A 398 2.81 -20.64 -11.01
N LEU A 399 2.34 -19.81 -11.95
CA LEU A 399 1.08 -19.08 -11.82
C LEU A 399 -0.15 -19.98 -11.93
N LYS A 400 -0.01 -21.22 -12.40
CA LYS A 400 -1.08 -22.24 -12.36
C LYS A 400 -1.36 -22.72 -10.93
N SER A 401 -0.44 -22.50 -9.98
CA SER A 401 -0.58 -22.92 -8.59
C SER A 401 -0.37 -21.77 -7.58
N LEU A 402 0.05 -20.59 -8.05
CA LEU A 402 0.34 -19.42 -7.24
C LEU A 402 -0.59 -18.26 -7.62
N PRO A 403 -1.58 -17.92 -6.77
CA PRO A 403 -2.49 -16.81 -7.04
C PRO A 403 -1.77 -15.46 -7.04
N VAL A 404 -2.24 -14.53 -7.88
CA VAL A 404 -1.69 -13.16 -7.94
C VAL A 404 -2.76 -12.14 -7.55
N ALA A 405 -2.50 -11.35 -6.52
CA ALA A 405 -3.25 -10.14 -6.20
C ALA A 405 -2.69 -8.97 -7.03
N THR A 406 -3.42 -8.54 -8.04
CA THR A 406 -3.03 -7.47 -8.95
C THR A 406 -3.57 -6.13 -8.50
N THR A 407 -2.73 -5.09 -8.48
CA THR A 407 -3.20 -3.69 -8.41
C THR A 407 -3.28 -3.12 -9.82
N VAL A 408 -4.15 -2.13 -10.04
CA VAL A 408 -4.28 -1.47 -11.34
C VAL A 408 -3.20 -0.39 -11.43
N GLY A 409 -2.33 -0.48 -12.44
CA GLY A 409 -1.39 0.57 -12.79
C GLY A 409 -1.83 1.42 -13.99
N ASN A 410 -1.03 2.42 -14.35
CA ASN A 410 -1.37 3.32 -15.45
C ASN A 410 -1.30 2.64 -16.83
N HIS A 411 -0.67 1.47 -16.91
CA HIS A 411 -0.69 0.64 -18.11
C HIS A 411 -1.87 -0.33 -18.20
N ASP A 412 -2.55 -0.57 -17.07
CA ASP A 412 -3.74 -1.41 -17.01
C ASP A 412 -5.03 -0.56 -17.12
N ALA A 413 -4.96 0.69 -16.68
CA ALA A 413 -6.09 1.59 -16.43
C ALA A 413 -7.10 1.75 -17.58
N ASP A 414 -6.63 1.73 -18.83
CA ASP A 414 -7.43 2.03 -20.02
C ASP A 414 -7.62 0.82 -20.94
N ASN A 415 -7.44 -0.39 -20.41
CA ASN A 415 -7.53 -1.64 -21.14
C ASN A 415 -8.49 -2.63 -20.46
N ALA A 416 -9.66 -2.87 -21.08
CA ALA A 416 -10.68 -3.74 -20.50
C ALA A 416 -10.23 -5.21 -20.33
N ASN A 417 -9.20 -5.65 -21.07
CA ASN A 417 -8.64 -7.00 -20.97
C ASN A 417 -8.16 -7.33 -19.54
N TYR A 418 -7.77 -6.34 -18.75
CA TYR A 418 -7.46 -6.53 -17.32
C TYR A 418 -8.61 -7.25 -16.60
N THR A 419 -9.84 -6.79 -16.80
CA THR A 419 -11.02 -7.36 -16.15
C THR A 419 -11.37 -8.73 -16.69
N TYR A 420 -10.96 -9.07 -17.91
CA TYR A 420 -11.23 -10.37 -18.50
C TYR A 420 -10.25 -11.43 -18.01
N HIS A 421 -9.01 -11.04 -17.71
CA HIS A 421 -7.95 -11.92 -17.24
C HIS A 421 -7.91 -12.08 -15.72
N PHE A 422 -8.52 -11.21 -14.92
CA PHE A 422 -8.48 -11.31 -13.45
C PHE A 422 -9.88 -11.37 -12.81
N ASN A 423 -10.01 -12.16 -11.75
CA ASN A 423 -11.25 -12.33 -10.99
C ASN A 423 -11.04 -11.90 -9.52
N THR A 424 -10.99 -10.58 -9.29
CA THR A 424 -10.66 -10.02 -7.98
C THR A 424 -11.82 -10.16 -6.97
N PRO A 425 -11.53 -10.47 -5.69
CA PRO A 425 -12.53 -10.64 -4.64
C PRO A 425 -12.96 -9.30 -4.02
N ASN A 426 -14.21 -9.22 -3.54
CA ASN A 426 -14.74 -8.04 -2.82
C ASN A 426 -14.51 -6.70 -3.54
N SER A 427 -14.60 -6.69 -4.87
CA SER A 427 -14.45 -5.49 -5.68
C SER A 427 -15.56 -4.47 -5.43
N SER A 428 -15.18 -3.20 -5.42
CA SER A 428 -16.04 -2.05 -5.14
C SER A 428 -16.19 -1.15 -6.36
N ASP A 429 -17.29 -0.40 -6.41
CA ASP A 429 -17.46 0.72 -7.34
C ASP A 429 -16.71 1.98 -6.86
N LEU A 430 -16.24 2.02 -5.60
CA LEU A 430 -15.43 3.11 -5.04
C LEU A 430 -14.02 3.07 -5.62
N GLY A 431 -13.49 4.23 -6.02
CA GLY A 431 -12.18 4.32 -6.68
C GLY A 431 -12.20 3.77 -8.12
N SER A 432 -13.40 3.62 -8.71
CA SER A 432 -13.55 3.08 -10.05
C SER A 432 -13.24 4.14 -11.12
N ASN A 433 -12.34 3.79 -12.04
CA ASN A 433 -12.07 4.61 -13.22
C ASN A 433 -13.08 4.38 -14.37
N GLY A 434 -14.09 3.52 -14.16
CA GLY A 434 -15.14 3.20 -15.14
C GLY A 434 -14.71 2.26 -16.27
N VAL A 435 -13.47 1.78 -16.28
CA VAL A 435 -12.94 0.85 -17.30
C VAL A 435 -12.56 -0.49 -16.69
N VAL A 436 -11.69 -0.48 -15.66
CA VAL A 436 -11.11 -1.71 -15.08
C VAL A 436 -11.57 -2.01 -13.65
N GLY A 437 -12.59 -1.30 -13.18
CA GLY A 437 -13.15 -1.46 -11.83
C GLY A 437 -12.53 -0.53 -10.79
N GLY A 438 -12.99 -0.62 -9.55
CA GLY A 438 -12.49 0.16 -8.42
C GLY A 438 -11.62 -0.64 -7.46
N ASP A 439 -11.58 -0.20 -6.21
CA ASP A 439 -10.80 -0.82 -5.14
C ASP A 439 -11.33 -2.21 -4.77
N TYR A 440 -10.45 -3.08 -4.26
CA TYR A 440 -10.86 -4.40 -3.77
C TYR A 440 -9.98 -4.88 -2.61
N TYR A 441 -10.46 -5.84 -1.82
CA TYR A 441 -9.73 -6.35 -0.65
C TYR A 441 -9.87 -7.87 -0.51
N PHE A 442 -8.90 -8.47 0.17
CA PHE A 442 -9.02 -9.84 0.67
C PHE A 442 -8.31 -9.96 2.03
N THR A 443 -8.56 -11.07 2.70
CA THR A 443 -7.83 -11.44 3.91
C THR A 443 -7.01 -12.69 3.69
N TYR A 444 -5.86 -12.77 4.35
CA TYR A 444 -5.11 -14.02 4.44
C TYR A 444 -4.53 -14.13 5.84
N GLY A 445 -4.94 -15.16 6.58
CA GLY A 445 -4.65 -15.24 8.00
C GLY A 445 -5.23 -14.05 8.78
N ASN A 446 -4.37 -13.36 9.52
CA ASN A 446 -4.73 -12.19 10.32
C ASN A 446 -4.39 -10.86 9.61
N THR A 447 -4.18 -10.88 8.29
CA THR A 447 -3.82 -9.70 7.50
C THR A 447 -4.95 -9.31 6.55
N LEU A 448 -5.26 -8.02 6.51
CA LEU A 448 -6.15 -7.40 5.53
C LEU A 448 -5.29 -6.74 4.44
N PHE A 449 -5.50 -7.15 3.18
CA PHE A 449 -4.89 -6.56 2.00
C PHE A 449 -5.93 -5.70 1.27
N MET A 450 -5.61 -4.43 1.03
CA MET A 450 -6.47 -3.46 0.35
C MET A 450 -5.75 -2.92 -0.88
N MET A 451 -6.31 -3.18 -2.06
CA MET A 451 -5.73 -2.79 -3.34
C MET A 451 -6.52 -1.60 -3.85
N LEU A 452 -5.85 -0.46 -3.95
CA LEU A 452 -6.45 0.81 -4.36
C LEU A 452 -6.18 1.06 -5.85
N ASN A 453 -7.23 1.35 -6.61
CA ASN A 453 -7.11 1.80 -7.98
C ASN A 453 -6.89 3.32 -8.03
N THR A 454 -5.66 3.74 -7.79
CA THR A 454 -5.28 5.17 -7.77
C THR A 454 -5.18 5.81 -9.16
N GLN A 455 -5.61 5.11 -10.22
CA GLN A 455 -5.91 5.71 -11.51
C GLN A 455 -7.18 6.55 -11.46
N ASP A 456 -8.04 6.31 -10.47
CA ASP A 456 -8.93 7.32 -9.94
C ASP A 456 -8.21 8.11 -8.83
N THR A 457 -8.28 9.44 -8.87
CA THR A 457 -7.63 10.31 -7.88
C THR A 457 -8.58 10.69 -6.73
N ASN A 458 -9.79 10.13 -6.69
CA ASN A 458 -10.79 10.39 -5.67
C ASN A 458 -10.44 9.74 -4.32
N ALA A 459 -9.54 10.37 -3.59
CA ALA A 459 -9.08 9.91 -2.27
C ALA A 459 -10.19 9.77 -1.22
N ALA A 460 -11.33 10.45 -1.37
CA ALA A 460 -12.46 10.31 -0.46
C ALA A 460 -13.15 8.94 -0.62
N GLU A 461 -13.22 8.42 -1.85
CA GLU A 461 -13.75 7.09 -2.12
C GLU A 461 -12.81 6.00 -1.62
N HIS A 462 -11.50 6.12 -1.88
CA HIS A 462 -10.50 5.20 -1.31
C HIS A 462 -10.55 5.15 0.22
N LYS A 463 -10.72 6.31 0.87
CA LYS A 463 -10.93 6.38 2.32
C LYS A 463 -12.17 5.60 2.75
N GLN A 464 -13.30 5.85 2.09
CA GLN A 464 -14.56 5.18 2.42
C GLN A 464 -14.44 3.66 2.23
N PHE A 465 -13.79 3.22 1.16
CA PHE A 465 -13.52 1.82 0.89
C PHE A 465 -12.68 1.19 2.01
N MET A 466 -11.57 1.80 2.41
CA MET A 466 -10.73 1.29 3.50
C MET A 466 -11.50 1.17 4.81
N GLU A 467 -12.31 2.17 5.17
CA GLU A 467 -13.14 2.13 6.39
C GLU A 467 -14.14 0.97 6.34
N GLN A 468 -14.73 0.68 5.17
CA GLN A 468 -15.64 -0.45 4.99
C GLN A 468 -14.91 -1.80 5.10
N ALA A 469 -13.76 -1.94 4.43
CA ALA A 469 -12.95 -3.16 4.49
C ALA A 469 -12.46 -3.45 5.91
N ILE A 470 -12.01 -2.43 6.66
CA ILE A 470 -11.56 -2.56 8.05
C ILE A 470 -12.74 -2.90 8.97
N ALA A 471 -13.90 -2.26 8.79
CA ALA A 471 -15.08 -2.56 9.58
C ALA A 471 -15.59 -3.99 9.36
N ALA A 472 -15.45 -4.53 8.14
CA ALA A 472 -15.76 -5.91 7.83
C ALA A 472 -14.75 -6.91 8.43
N ASN A 473 -13.52 -6.48 8.71
CA ASN A 473 -12.42 -7.33 9.16
C ASN A 473 -11.76 -6.81 10.47
N PRO A 474 -12.51 -6.66 11.58
CA PRO A 474 -12.02 -5.99 12.79
C PRO A 474 -10.94 -6.77 13.55
N ASN A 475 -10.77 -8.05 13.25
CA ASN A 475 -9.82 -8.94 13.92
C ASN A 475 -8.45 -9.03 13.23
N CYS A 476 -8.28 -8.39 12.07
CA CYS A 476 -6.98 -8.37 11.39
C CYS A 476 -5.97 -7.51 12.18
N THR A 477 -4.82 -8.12 12.49
CA THR A 477 -3.70 -7.47 13.17
C THR A 477 -2.91 -6.60 12.21
N TRP A 478 -2.75 -7.05 10.97
CA TRP A 478 -1.98 -6.39 9.93
C TRP A 478 -2.90 -5.77 8.89
N ARG A 479 -2.57 -4.54 8.46
CA ARG A 479 -3.25 -3.82 7.38
C ARG A 479 -2.22 -3.41 6.34
N VAL A 480 -2.32 -4.00 5.16
CA VAL A 480 -1.45 -3.75 4.02
C VAL A 480 -2.26 -3.08 2.93
N VAL A 481 -1.77 -1.94 2.44
CA VAL A 481 -2.32 -1.27 1.26
C VAL A 481 -1.37 -1.47 0.09
N THR A 482 -1.92 -1.75 -1.09
CA THR A 482 -1.18 -1.64 -2.35
C THR A 482 -1.84 -0.61 -3.24
N LEU A 483 -1.03 0.26 -3.84
CA LEU A 483 -1.41 1.17 -4.92
C LEU A 483 -0.28 1.19 -5.94
N HIS A 484 -0.52 1.68 -7.14
CA HIS A 484 0.52 1.63 -8.18
C HIS A 484 1.58 2.72 -7.99
N GLN A 485 1.16 3.98 -7.86
CA GLN A 485 2.04 5.15 -7.80
C GLN A 485 2.97 5.11 -6.60
N ASP A 486 4.24 5.37 -6.87
CA ASP A 486 5.31 5.47 -5.87
C ASP A 486 5.23 6.78 -5.08
N ILE A 487 4.29 6.81 -4.13
CA ILE A 487 4.07 7.98 -3.29
C ILE A 487 5.20 8.26 -2.31
N TYR A 488 6.19 7.39 -2.10
CA TYR A 488 7.29 7.62 -1.15
C TYR A 488 8.62 6.99 -1.58
N GLY A 489 8.97 7.06 -2.86
CA GLY A 489 10.23 6.48 -3.35
C GLY A 489 11.29 7.49 -3.76
N SER A 490 12.19 7.03 -4.62
CA SER A 490 13.47 7.67 -4.91
C SER A 490 13.92 7.62 -6.37
N ALA A 491 13.01 7.45 -7.33
CA ALA A 491 13.30 7.52 -8.76
C ALA A 491 12.53 8.68 -9.42
N GLU A 492 12.64 8.77 -10.74
CA GLU A 492 12.25 9.91 -11.58
C GLU A 492 10.86 10.48 -11.22
N HIS A 493 9.86 9.61 -11.07
CA HIS A 493 8.49 10.03 -10.84
C HIS A 493 8.17 10.34 -9.37
N SER A 494 9.02 9.94 -8.41
CA SER A 494 8.67 9.99 -6.97
C SER A 494 8.43 11.41 -6.43
N ASN A 495 9.02 12.42 -7.08
CA ASN A 495 8.93 13.82 -6.69
C ASN A 495 8.04 14.65 -7.62
N GLU A 496 7.35 14.04 -8.59
CA GLU A 496 6.42 14.78 -9.45
C GLU A 496 5.30 15.42 -8.59
N PRO A 497 4.88 16.66 -8.91
CA PRO A 497 3.80 17.32 -8.18
C PRO A 497 2.51 16.50 -8.10
N GLU A 498 2.11 15.80 -9.17
CA GLU A 498 0.95 14.89 -9.13
C GLU A 498 1.10 13.77 -8.08
N ILE A 499 2.27 13.13 -8.03
CA ILE A 499 2.58 12.04 -7.08
C ILE A 499 2.66 12.53 -5.64
N THR A 500 3.30 13.69 -5.41
CA THR A 500 3.36 14.28 -4.06
C THR A 500 1.99 14.80 -3.60
N ASN A 501 1.14 15.30 -4.51
CA ASN A 501 -0.24 15.65 -4.19
C ASN A 501 -1.06 14.43 -3.79
N LEU A 502 -0.91 13.30 -4.49
CA LEU A 502 -1.55 12.03 -4.15
C LEU A 502 -1.10 11.56 -2.75
N ARG A 503 0.22 11.56 -2.48
CA ARG A 503 0.81 11.27 -1.15
C ARG A 503 0.10 12.05 -0.04
N TYR A 504 0.10 13.38 -0.11
CA TYR A 504 -0.45 14.22 0.96
C TYR A 504 -1.98 14.11 1.10
N THR A 505 -2.66 13.57 0.10
CA THR A 505 -4.10 13.34 0.15
C THR A 505 -4.43 11.99 0.78
N LEU A 506 -3.65 10.94 0.49
CA LEU A 506 -3.90 9.58 0.98
C LEU A 506 -3.30 9.30 2.37
N VAL A 507 -2.10 9.80 2.66
CA VAL A 507 -1.37 9.50 3.91
C VAL A 507 -2.21 9.77 5.17
N PRO A 508 -2.93 10.90 5.30
CA PRO A 508 -3.79 11.14 6.47
C PRO A 508 -4.87 10.07 6.66
N TYR A 509 -5.34 9.45 5.58
CA TYR A 509 -6.33 8.37 5.64
C TYR A 509 -5.70 7.04 5.99
N PHE A 510 -4.48 6.76 5.52
CA PHE A 510 -3.72 5.57 5.93
C PHE A 510 -3.43 5.60 7.44
N GLU A 511 -2.99 6.74 7.96
CA GLU A 511 -2.71 6.92 9.39
C GLU A 511 -3.98 6.81 10.25
N ALA A 512 -5.07 7.44 9.80
CA ALA A 512 -6.35 7.38 10.53
C ALA A 512 -6.95 5.97 10.60
N ASN A 513 -6.52 5.08 9.70
CA ASN A 513 -6.99 3.70 9.60
C ASN A 513 -5.94 2.67 10.09
N ASP A 514 -4.90 3.12 10.81
CA ASP A 514 -3.76 2.32 11.29
C ASP A 514 -3.21 1.34 10.23
N VAL A 515 -2.99 1.81 9.00
CA VAL A 515 -2.27 1.05 7.97
C VAL A 515 -0.83 0.84 8.41
N ASP A 516 -0.28 -0.37 8.23
CA ASP A 516 1.08 -0.70 8.67
C ASP A 516 2.11 -0.56 7.57
N VAL A 517 1.74 -1.02 6.37
CA VAL A 517 2.62 -1.13 5.22
C VAL A 517 1.86 -0.70 3.98
N VAL A 518 2.52 0.12 3.17
CA VAL A 518 2.06 0.52 1.84
C VAL A 518 3.08 0.03 0.81
N LEU A 519 2.60 -0.73 -0.17
CA LEU A 519 3.40 -1.37 -1.20
C LEU A 519 3.09 -0.75 -2.57
N THR A 520 4.11 -0.33 -3.31
CA THR A 520 3.97 0.42 -4.57
C THR A 520 4.90 -0.07 -5.68
N GLY A 521 4.66 0.38 -6.92
CA GLY A 521 5.46 0.06 -8.12
C GLY A 521 5.80 1.33 -8.88
N HIS A 522 5.51 1.38 -10.19
CA HIS A 522 5.57 2.53 -11.09
C HIS A 522 6.96 3.08 -11.41
N ASN A 523 7.86 3.13 -10.44
CA ASN A 523 9.14 3.82 -10.55
C ASN A 523 10.32 2.93 -10.94
N HIS A 524 10.07 1.65 -11.27
CA HIS A 524 11.05 0.72 -11.83
C HIS A 524 12.44 0.86 -11.18
N ALA A 525 12.47 1.00 -9.86
CA ALA A 525 13.64 1.11 -9.01
C ALA A 525 13.20 0.74 -7.58
N TYR A 526 14.08 0.06 -6.85
CA TYR A 526 13.75 -0.36 -5.49
C TYR A 526 13.91 0.81 -4.51
N SER A 527 12.95 0.98 -3.61
CA SER A 527 13.14 1.81 -2.43
C SER A 527 12.32 1.35 -1.22
N ARG A 528 12.85 1.62 -0.03
CA ARG A 528 12.19 1.36 1.25
C ARG A 528 12.40 2.56 2.18
N THR A 529 11.33 3.03 2.80
CA THR A 529 11.41 4.16 3.73
C THR A 529 11.86 3.74 5.13
N HIS A 530 12.19 4.74 5.95
CA HIS A 530 12.02 4.62 7.39
C HIS A 530 10.53 4.48 7.74
N ILE A 531 10.19 4.20 9.00
CA ILE A 531 8.79 4.32 9.45
C ILE A 531 8.40 5.79 9.46
N LEU A 532 7.27 6.14 8.84
CA LEU A 532 6.82 7.52 8.68
C LEU A 532 5.50 7.81 9.41
N GLU A 533 5.48 8.84 10.25
CA GLU A 533 4.26 9.44 10.85
C GLU A 533 4.05 10.82 10.20
N GLY A 534 3.42 10.81 9.01
CA GLY A 534 2.81 11.97 8.35
C GLY A 534 3.78 12.91 7.65
N GLY A 535 3.37 13.47 6.51
CA GLY A 535 4.15 14.49 5.77
C GLY A 535 3.57 15.90 5.87
N HIS A 536 4.37 16.91 5.55
CA HIS A 536 3.91 18.30 5.49
C HIS A 536 3.49 18.68 4.06
N LYS A 537 2.19 18.93 3.85
CA LYS A 537 1.72 19.54 2.60
C LYS A 537 2.43 20.87 2.37
N THR A 538 3.16 21.02 1.27
CA THR A 538 3.83 22.28 0.97
C THR A 538 3.89 22.59 -0.53
N VAL A 539 3.64 23.88 -0.79
CA VAL A 539 3.83 24.71 -2.01
C VAL A 539 3.28 24.19 -3.35
N GLU A 540 2.50 25.02 -4.03
CA GLU A 540 2.14 24.78 -5.44
C GLU A 540 3.39 24.93 -6.31
N TYR A 541 3.71 23.87 -7.05
CA TYR A 541 4.73 23.78 -8.10
C TYR A 541 4.08 22.99 -9.25
N THR A 542 4.32 23.38 -10.50
CA THR A 542 3.65 22.75 -11.66
C THR A 542 4.52 21.68 -12.31
N ASP A 543 3.91 20.67 -12.92
CA ASP A 543 4.64 19.57 -13.58
C ASP A 543 5.56 20.09 -14.71
N ASP A 544 5.09 21.04 -15.53
CA ASP A 544 5.89 21.66 -16.60
C ASP A 544 7.18 22.33 -16.08
N GLU A 545 7.15 22.91 -14.87
CA GLU A 545 8.31 23.52 -14.22
C GLU A 545 9.21 22.48 -13.54
N PHE A 546 8.67 21.31 -13.21
CA PHE A 546 9.38 20.21 -12.59
C PHE A 546 10.19 19.42 -13.61
N ASP A 547 9.56 18.97 -14.70
CA ASP A 547 10.19 18.10 -15.69
C ASP A 547 11.47 18.72 -16.27
N ALA A 548 11.40 20.00 -16.64
CA ALA A 548 12.53 20.71 -17.22
C ALA A 548 13.74 20.82 -16.27
N GLU A 549 13.51 20.97 -14.96
CA GLU A 549 14.58 21.04 -13.97
C GLU A 549 15.04 19.66 -13.51
N LEU A 550 14.15 18.66 -13.48
CA LEU A 550 14.51 17.27 -13.22
C LEU A 550 15.43 16.75 -14.33
N ASP A 551 15.05 16.91 -15.59
CA ASP A 551 15.86 16.53 -16.76
C ASP A 551 17.28 17.11 -16.66
N LYS A 552 17.36 18.40 -16.32
CA LYS A 552 18.63 19.10 -16.13
C LYS A 552 19.43 18.56 -14.93
N ASP A 553 18.78 18.25 -13.82
CA ASP A 553 19.46 17.73 -12.62
C ASP A 553 19.92 16.28 -12.80
N MET A 554 19.23 15.51 -13.65
CA MET A 554 19.52 14.11 -13.98
C MET A 554 20.46 13.93 -15.17
N ASP A 555 20.64 14.92 -16.06
CA ASP A 555 21.48 14.81 -17.25
C ASP A 555 22.93 14.41 -16.94
N ALA A 556 23.19 13.11 -17.07
CA ALA A 556 24.46 12.48 -16.79
C ALA A 556 25.40 12.41 -18.00
N GLY A 557 24.90 12.73 -19.21
CA GLY A 557 25.47 12.20 -20.44
C GLY A 557 25.58 10.66 -20.43
N GLU A 558 26.60 10.09 -21.06
CA GLU A 558 26.81 8.64 -21.16
C GLU A 558 27.53 8.01 -19.93
N ASN A 559 27.35 8.55 -18.72
CA ASN A 559 28.06 8.05 -17.53
C ASN A 559 27.26 6.97 -16.76
N PRO A 560 27.68 5.69 -16.77
CA PRO A 560 26.95 4.62 -16.08
C PRO A 560 26.97 4.71 -14.55
N ALA A 561 27.81 5.59 -13.96
CA ALA A 561 27.81 5.80 -12.51
C ALA A 561 26.54 6.46 -11.98
N THR A 562 25.74 7.12 -12.84
CA THR A 562 24.53 7.85 -12.42
C THR A 562 23.37 6.97 -12.02
N ARG A 563 23.45 5.67 -12.33
CA ARG A 563 22.57 4.63 -11.78
C ARG A 563 22.61 4.59 -10.24
N TYR A 564 23.75 4.94 -9.65
CA TYR A 564 23.98 4.90 -8.19
C TYR A 564 24.26 6.28 -7.59
N GLU A 565 24.99 7.13 -8.33
CA GLU A 565 25.48 8.42 -7.87
C GLU A 565 25.04 9.55 -8.81
N ALA A 566 24.08 10.31 -8.32
CA ALA A 566 23.65 11.61 -8.82
C ALA A 566 24.77 12.48 -9.42
N PRO A 567 24.62 13.03 -10.65
CA PRO A 567 25.57 14.02 -11.17
C PRO A 567 25.46 15.37 -10.43
N ALA A 568 24.33 15.64 -9.78
CA ALA A 568 24.03 16.84 -8.99
C ALA A 568 24.29 18.15 -9.77
N ASN A 569 23.79 18.20 -11.01
CA ASN A 569 24.02 19.31 -11.94
C ASN A 569 23.47 20.65 -11.42
N ILE A 570 22.43 20.63 -10.58
CA ILE A 570 21.90 21.83 -9.92
C ILE A 570 22.59 22.02 -8.56
N SER A 571 23.47 23.02 -8.44
CA SER A 571 24.15 23.31 -7.17
C SER A 571 23.17 23.75 -6.07
N ALA A 572 23.35 23.25 -4.84
CA ALA A 572 22.59 23.69 -3.67
C ALA A 572 22.72 25.21 -3.37
N ASP A 573 23.77 25.86 -3.89
CA ASP A 573 24.00 27.30 -3.77
C ASP A 573 23.58 28.08 -5.02
N SER A 574 22.86 27.47 -5.97
CA SER A 574 22.42 28.14 -7.21
C SER A 574 21.67 29.44 -6.92
N LYS A 575 21.79 30.37 -7.87
CA LYS A 575 21.13 31.68 -7.84
C LYS A 575 20.17 31.87 -9.00
N GLU A 576 20.10 30.89 -9.91
CA GLU A 576 19.14 30.88 -11.00
C GLU A 576 17.72 30.68 -10.41
N PRO A 577 16.73 31.51 -10.79
CA PRO A 577 15.40 31.45 -10.19
C PRO A 577 14.71 30.09 -10.30
N ALA A 578 14.87 29.38 -11.43
CA ALA A 578 14.28 28.06 -11.67
C ALA A 578 14.90 27.00 -10.74
N ASP A 579 16.23 26.92 -10.67
CA ASP A 579 16.96 26.06 -9.73
C ASP A 579 16.52 26.30 -8.28
N VAL A 580 16.38 27.58 -7.89
CA VAL A 580 15.97 27.94 -6.53
C VAL A 580 14.53 27.49 -6.25
N ALA A 581 13.62 27.61 -7.21
CA ALA A 581 12.25 27.14 -7.07
C ALA A 581 12.19 25.61 -6.94
N TYR A 582 12.87 24.89 -7.84
CA TYR A 582 13.00 23.43 -7.81
C TYR A 582 13.62 22.93 -6.49
N LEU A 583 14.73 23.51 -6.04
CA LEU A 583 15.36 23.13 -4.77
C LEU A 583 14.47 23.45 -3.56
N ASN A 584 13.72 24.55 -3.58
CA ASN A 584 12.76 24.86 -2.52
C ASN A 584 11.62 23.84 -2.50
N TYR A 585 11.09 23.47 -3.66
CA TYR A 585 10.08 22.43 -3.79
C TYR A 585 10.59 21.09 -3.25
N LEU A 586 11.75 20.61 -3.74
CA LEU A 586 12.38 19.39 -3.27
C LEU A 586 12.58 19.38 -1.75
N ASN A 587 13.16 20.45 -1.18
CA ASN A 587 13.35 20.57 0.26
C ASN A 587 12.04 20.49 1.06
N ALA A 588 10.94 20.92 0.47
CA ALA A 588 9.63 20.91 1.09
C ALA A 588 9.00 19.50 1.08
N VAL A 589 9.24 18.72 0.01
CA VAL A 589 8.70 17.35 -0.15
C VAL A 589 9.64 16.23 0.35
N MET A 590 10.84 16.57 0.84
CA MET A 590 11.74 15.60 1.47
C MET A 590 11.20 15.00 2.79
N ASP A 591 10.14 15.57 3.37
CA ASP A 591 9.41 15.03 4.52
C ASP A 591 10.30 14.61 5.71
N LYS A 592 11.37 15.38 5.98
CA LYS A 592 12.32 15.09 7.06
C LYS A 592 11.69 14.93 8.45
N ASP A 593 10.56 15.59 8.68
CA ASP A 593 9.84 15.59 9.96
C ASP A 593 8.85 14.41 10.06
N ALA A 594 8.61 13.68 8.97
CA ALA A 594 7.79 12.47 8.91
C ALA A 594 8.49 11.26 9.52
N VAL A 595 9.83 11.23 9.46
CA VAL A 595 10.62 10.08 9.91
C VAL A 595 10.43 9.88 11.42
N GLU A 596 9.83 8.74 11.79
CA GLU A 596 9.68 8.36 13.19
C GLU A 596 11.05 8.07 13.80
N ASP A 597 11.30 8.62 15.00
CA ASP A 597 12.49 8.29 15.79
C ASP A 597 12.32 6.90 16.42
N THR A 598 12.59 5.87 15.62
CA THR A 598 12.67 4.47 16.07
C THR A 598 14.08 4.15 16.56
N GLU A 599 14.22 3.17 17.45
CA GLU A 599 15.54 2.64 17.77
C GLU A 599 16.25 2.21 16.48
N LYS A 600 17.55 2.52 16.38
CA LYS A 600 18.35 2.17 15.20
C LYS A 600 18.49 0.65 15.11
N GLY A 601 17.98 0.06 14.04
CA GLY A 601 18.16 -1.35 13.75
C GLY A 601 17.23 -1.85 12.64
N GLU A 602 17.47 -3.10 12.26
CA GLU A 602 16.72 -3.88 11.26
C GLU A 602 15.30 -4.27 11.74
N THR A 603 15.02 -4.13 13.03
CA THR A 603 13.71 -4.43 13.63
C THR A 603 13.13 -3.20 14.32
N VAL A 604 11.92 -2.81 13.93
CA VAL A 604 11.14 -1.75 14.58
C VAL A 604 10.02 -2.37 15.43
N VAL A 605 9.85 -1.89 16.66
CA VAL A 605 8.91 -2.48 17.63
C VAL A 605 7.76 -1.52 17.90
N ASN A 606 6.54 -1.97 17.60
CA ASN A 606 5.29 -1.20 17.68
C ASN A 606 5.42 0.25 17.13
N PRO A 607 5.82 0.39 15.85
CA PRO A 607 5.84 1.70 15.21
C PRO A 607 4.46 2.35 15.32
N ASP A 608 4.44 3.69 15.43
CA ASP A 608 3.20 4.46 15.29
C ASP A 608 2.94 4.86 13.83
N GLY A 609 4.01 4.98 13.04
CA GLY A 609 3.94 5.29 11.61
C GLY A 609 3.86 4.07 10.70
N ILE A 610 3.96 4.34 9.40
CA ILE A 610 3.73 3.42 8.29
C ILE A 610 5.04 3.17 7.55
N LEU A 611 5.27 1.93 7.11
CA LEU A 611 6.34 1.60 6.18
C LEU A 611 5.86 1.76 4.73
N TYR A 612 6.65 2.42 3.88
CA TYR A 612 6.41 2.46 2.43
C TYR A 612 7.54 1.74 1.71
N MET A 613 7.18 0.98 0.67
CA MET A 613 8.14 0.23 -0.13
C MET A 613 7.70 0.14 -1.58
N THR A 614 8.64 0.44 -2.47
CA THR A 614 8.47 0.46 -3.92
C THR A 614 9.27 -0.68 -4.53
N ALA A 615 8.61 -1.57 -5.26
CA ALA A 615 9.26 -2.63 -5.99
C ALA A 615 9.91 -2.11 -7.28
N ASN A 616 11.02 -2.75 -7.68
CA ASN A 616 11.64 -2.54 -8.99
C ASN A 616 10.87 -3.33 -10.07
N SER A 617 11.23 -3.15 -11.35
CA SER A 617 10.76 -4.02 -12.42
C SER A 617 11.13 -5.47 -12.14
N SER A 618 10.12 -6.34 -12.20
CA SER A 618 10.26 -7.77 -11.91
C SER A 618 10.48 -8.63 -13.15
N SER A 619 10.26 -8.10 -14.35
CA SER A 619 10.62 -8.75 -15.63
C SER A 619 11.89 -8.16 -16.25
N GLY A 620 12.35 -7.01 -15.74
CA GLY A 620 13.42 -6.24 -16.36
C GLY A 620 13.07 -5.69 -17.74
N SER A 621 11.78 -5.47 -18.00
CA SER A 621 11.27 -4.88 -19.23
C SER A 621 11.69 -3.42 -19.40
N LYS A 622 11.91 -2.72 -18.27
CA LYS A 622 12.31 -1.31 -18.21
C LYS A 622 12.89 -0.94 -16.82
N TYR A 623 13.81 0.02 -16.75
CA TYR A 623 14.36 0.58 -15.50
C TYR A 623 14.38 2.11 -15.49
N TYR A 624 14.34 2.70 -14.29
CA TYR A 624 14.59 4.13 -14.07
C TYR A 624 15.79 4.38 -13.16
N ASP A 625 16.47 5.50 -13.41
CA ASP A 625 17.60 5.94 -12.62
C ASP A 625 17.15 6.54 -11.28
N LEU A 626 18.02 6.46 -10.27
CA LEU A 626 17.75 7.08 -8.96
C LEU A 626 17.89 8.60 -9.04
N VAL A 627 16.95 9.32 -8.41
CA VAL A 627 17.03 10.79 -8.44
C VAL A 627 18.26 11.32 -7.71
N PRO A 628 18.79 12.49 -8.15
CA PRO A 628 20.03 13.02 -7.66
C PRO A 628 20.09 13.26 -6.14
N ARG A 629 18.98 13.66 -5.53
CA ARG A 629 18.87 13.91 -4.09
C ARG A 629 18.07 12.80 -3.45
N MET A 630 18.73 11.97 -2.64
CA MET A 630 18.03 11.00 -1.79
C MET A 630 17.13 11.73 -0.80
N GLN A 631 15.86 11.36 -0.79
CA GLN A 631 14.88 11.95 0.10
C GLN A 631 15.14 11.54 1.55
N SER A 632 14.80 12.43 2.50
CA SER A 632 15.12 12.20 3.92
C SER A 632 14.36 11.01 4.53
N TYR A 633 13.25 10.61 3.91
CA TYR A 633 12.45 9.47 4.34
C TYR A 633 12.97 8.11 3.85
N ILE A 634 13.91 8.07 2.90
CA ILE A 634 14.44 6.83 2.31
C ILE A 634 15.45 6.18 3.25
N ALA A 635 15.20 4.93 3.64
CA ALA A 635 16.14 4.12 4.41
C ALA A 635 17.10 3.35 3.50
N ASN A 636 16.59 2.82 2.38
CA ASN A 636 17.39 2.17 1.35
C ASN A 636 16.78 2.38 -0.04
N ARG A 637 17.63 2.45 -1.07
CA ARG A 637 17.23 2.55 -2.49
C ARG A 637 18.25 1.83 -3.36
N TRP A 638 17.82 1.25 -4.47
CA TRP A 638 18.71 0.44 -5.31
C TRP A 638 18.23 0.37 -6.77
N GLN A 639 19.19 0.44 -7.70
CA GLN A 639 19.01 0.19 -9.13
C GLN A 639 20.30 -0.30 -9.80
N GLU A 640 20.26 -1.43 -10.49
CA GLU A 640 21.39 -1.98 -11.28
C GLU A 640 20.99 -2.52 -12.66
N ASP A 641 19.79 -2.20 -13.15
CA ASP A 641 19.18 -2.78 -14.34
C ASP A 641 19.02 -4.31 -14.26
N VAL A 642 18.72 -4.81 -13.06
CA VAL A 642 18.48 -6.23 -12.80
C VAL A 642 17.10 -6.40 -12.16
N PRO A 643 16.32 -7.43 -12.58
CA PRO A 643 15.02 -7.66 -12.00
C PRO A 643 15.12 -7.97 -10.52
N THR A 644 14.13 -7.55 -9.75
CA THR A 644 14.10 -7.85 -8.31
C THR A 644 12.75 -8.41 -7.89
N TYR A 645 12.77 -9.08 -6.73
CA TYR A 645 11.58 -9.55 -6.05
C TYR A 645 11.80 -9.45 -4.54
N SER A 646 10.70 -9.40 -3.81
CA SER A 646 10.72 -9.46 -2.35
C SER A 646 9.96 -10.66 -1.85
N VAL A 647 10.50 -11.31 -0.83
CA VAL A 647 9.80 -12.32 -0.03
C VAL A 647 9.43 -11.66 1.29
N ILE A 648 8.13 -11.71 1.61
CA ILE A 648 7.58 -11.12 2.82
C ILE A 648 6.99 -12.23 3.68
N ASP A 649 7.53 -12.39 4.88
CA ASP A 649 7.08 -13.35 5.88
C ASP A 649 6.20 -12.65 6.93
N VAL A 650 5.02 -13.19 7.17
CA VAL A 650 4.03 -12.65 8.10
C VAL A 650 3.69 -13.70 9.16
N THR A 651 3.74 -13.27 10.42
CA THR A 651 3.28 -14.03 11.58
C THR A 651 2.25 -13.22 12.37
N ASP A 652 1.78 -13.77 13.49
CA ASP A 652 0.92 -13.03 14.42
C ASP A 652 1.49 -11.70 14.92
N ASN A 653 2.82 -11.55 14.92
CA ASN A 653 3.47 -10.38 15.49
C ASN A 653 4.68 -9.86 14.72
N THR A 654 5.07 -10.47 13.59
CA THR A 654 6.14 -9.96 12.73
C THR A 654 5.71 -9.83 11.27
N PHE A 655 6.22 -8.78 10.61
CA PHE A 655 6.19 -8.59 9.16
C PHE A 655 7.64 -8.37 8.72
N THR A 656 8.23 -9.35 8.03
CA THR A 656 9.66 -9.38 7.68
C THR A 656 9.84 -9.35 6.17
N ILE A 657 10.72 -8.47 5.69
CA ILE A 657 10.96 -8.22 4.27
C ILE A 657 12.39 -8.61 3.92
N ASN A 658 12.53 -9.37 2.84
CA ASN A 658 13.80 -9.66 2.19
C ASN A 658 13.69 -9.39 0.70
N THR A 659 14.59 -8.58 0.14
CA THR A 659 14.57 -8.22 -1.29
C THR A 659 15.84 -8.70 -1.97
N TYR A 660 15.67 -9.33 -3.13
CA TYR A 660 16.73 -10.00 -3.88
C TYR A 660 16.78 -9.52 -5.33
N ARG A 661 17.98 -9.58 -5.91
CA ARG A 661 18.21 -9.47 -7.36
C ARG A 661 18.26 -10.85 -7.99
N THR A 662 17.81 -10.98 -9.24
CA THR A 662 17.66 -12.29 -9.87
C THR A 662 18.94 -12.88 -10.48
N ASP A 663 19.86 -12.04 -10.96
CA ASP A 663 21.06 -12.50 -11.67
C ASP A 663 22.05 -13.31 -10.81
N ASN A 664 22.10 -13.05 -9.50
CA ASN A 664 23.06 -13.67 -8.57
C ASN A 664 22.51 -13.96 -7.17
N ASP A 665 21.21 -13.75 -6.97
CA ASP A 665 20.49 -14.16 -5.76
C ASP A 665 20.91 -13.44 -4.45
N GLN A 666 21.65 -12.33 -4.57
CA GLN A 666 22.06 -11.53 -3.42
C GLN A 666 20.93 -10.63 -2.91
N LYS A 667 20.92 -10.40 -1.60
CA LYS A 667 20.06 -9.36 -1.02
C LYS A 667 20.53 -7.98 -1.46
N ILE A 668 19.58 -7.13 -1.84
CA ILE A 668 19.84 -5.71 -2.18
C ILE A 668 19.52 -4.75 -1.03
N ASP A 669 18.96 -5.28 0.06
CA ASP A 669 18.64 -4.58 1.30
C ASP A 669 18.90 -5.48 2.51
N GLU A 670 19.11 -4.87 3.65
CA GLU A 670 19.07 -5.57 4.94
C GLU A 670 17.68 -6.15 5.18
N THR A 671 17.61 -7.19 6.00
CA THR A 671 16.32 -7.77 6.39
C THR A 671 15.59 -6.78 7.29
N PHE A 672 14.41 -6.31 6.87
CA PHE A 672 13.65 -5.35 7.67
C PHE A 672 12.46 -6.05 8.34
N THR A 673 12.24 -5.82 9.64
CA THR A 673 11.16 -6.44 10.40
C THR A 673 10.35 -5.40 11.19
N ILE A 674 9.04 -5.40 11.00
CA ILE A 674 8.11 -4.76 11.94
C ILE A 674 7.66 -5.81 12.95
N LYS A 675 7.80 -5.51 14.24
CA LYS A 675 7.35 -6.38 15.33
C LYS A 675 6.25 -5.69 16.15
N LYS A 676 5.11 -6.34 16.29
CA LYS A 676 3.95 -5.88 17.08
C LYS A 676 3.79 -6.67 18.39
N GLY A 677 2.91 -6.20 19.27
CA GLY A 677 2.48 -6.93 20.46
C GLY A 677 3.50 -6.95 21.61
N VAL A 678 4.61 -6.22 21.50
CA VAL A 678 5.57 -6.07 22.60
C VAL A 678 5.06 -4.99 23.55
N THR A 679 4.95 -5.28 24.85
CA THR A 679 4.46 -4.29 25.82
C THR A 679 5.58 -3.70 26.66
N GLU A 680 5.54 -2.40 26.93
CA GLU A 680 6.46 -1.72 27.85
C GLU A 680 5.74 -1.27 29.14
N ASP A 681 6.33 -1.51 30.31
CA ASP A 681 5.76 -1.04 31.58
C ASP A 681 6.02 0.46 31.76
N ILE A 682 4.95 1.26 31.80
CA ILE A 682 5.00 2.71 31.99
C ILE A 682 5.67 3.14 33.31
N LYS A 683 5.86 2.21 34.25
CA LYS A 683 6.59 2.46 35.50
C LYS A 683 8.04 2.90 35.27
N SER A 684 8.67 2.51 34.16
CA SER A 684 10.02 2.95 33.77
C SER A 684 10.06 4.34 33.14
N ALA A 685 8.90 4.92 32.81
CA ALA A 685 8.82 6.22 32.17
C ALA A 685 9.28 7.37 33.09
N SER A 686 9.88 8.39 32.49
CA SER A 686 10.19 9.65 33.13
C SER A 686 8.97 10.58 33.05
N VAL A 687 8.57 11.12 34.20
CA VAL A 687 7.43 12.04 34.30
C VAL A 687 7.89 13.44 34.64
N GLY A 688 7.54 14.40 33.79
CA GLY A 688 7.87 15.81 33.97
C GLY A 688 7.39 16.38 35.31
N ASN A 689 8.18 17.27 35.91
CA ASN A 689 7.84 17.89 37.18
C ASN A 689 6.56 18.74 37.09
N VAL A 690 5.53 18.35 37.85
CA VAL A 690 4.25 19.07 37.90
C VAL A 690 4.36 20.27 38.83
N LYS A 691 4.26 21.48 38.28
CA LYS A 691 4.27 22.73 39.06
C LYS A 691 3.11 22.75 40.06
N ASN A 692 3.35 23.41 41.21
CA ASN A 692 2.31 23.65 42.21
C ASN A 692 1.11 24.36 41.59
N GLN A 693 -0.08 23.84 41.85
CA GLN A 693 -1.34 24.39 41.37
C GLN A 693 -1.96 25.34 42.39
N ILE A 694 -2.70 26.35 41.96
CA ILE A 694 -3.37 27.30 42.85
C ILE A 694 -4.82 26.85 43.05
N TYR A 695 -5.28 26.83 44.30
CA TYR A 695 -6.66 26.47 44.62
C TYR A 695 -7.69 27.32 43.86
N THR A 696 -8.60 26.66 43.14
CA THR A 696 -9.66 27.32 42.35
C THR A 696 -11.05 27.18 42.97
N GLY A 697 -11.29 26.12 43.74
CA GLY A 697 -12.61 25.70 44.24
C GLY A 697 -13.22 24.54 43.44
N LYS A 698 -12.65 24.21 42.28
CA LYS A 698 -12.99 23.06 41.43
C LYS A 698 -11.86 22.02 41.46
N GLN A 699 -12.09 20.85 40.87
CA GLN A 699 -11.02 19.88 40.60
C GLN A 699 -9.97 20.49 39.66
N ILE A 700 -8.71 20.11 39.86
CA ILE A 700 -7.56 20.58 39.08
C ILE A 700 -6.85 19.36 38.48
N GLN A 701 -6.76 19.31 37.16
CA GLN A 701 -6.14 18.21 36.40
C GLN A 701 -5.02 18.79 35.54
N PRO A 702 -3.81 18.98 36.10
CA PRO A 702 -2.69 19.50 35.32
C PRO A 702 -2.22 18.45 34.29
N ALA A 703 -1.94 18.88 33.06
CA ALA A 703 -1.33 18.02 32.05
C ALA A 703 0.00 17.44 32.55
N ILE A 704 0.21 16.15 32.29
CA ILE A 704 1.39 15.41 32.69
C ILE A 704 2.19 15.12 31.42
N LYS A 705 3.48 15.46 31.40
CA LYS A 705 4.37 15.06 30.30
C LYS A 705 5.04 13.74 30.70
N VAL A 706 4.81 12.68 29.95
CA VAL A 706 5.41 11.35 30.17
C VAL A 706 6.35 11.08 29.00
N THR A 707 7.55 10.58 29.30
CA THR A 707 8.56 10.22 28.30
C THR A 707 9.17 8.87 28.64
N LEU A 708 9.26 7.95 27.69
CA LEU A 708 9.87 6.63 27.85
C LEU A 708 10.81 6.38 26.67
N ASN A 709 12.03 5.89 26.94
CA ASN A 709 13.05 5.61 25.92
C ASN A 709 13.29 6.77 24.93
N GLY A 710 13.27 8.02 25.42
CA GLY A 710 13.42 9.22 24.59
C GLY A 710 12.13 9.74 23.93
N LYS A 711 11.13 8.88 23.72
CA LYS A 711 9.82 9.22 23.14
C LYS A 711 8.92 9.94 24.14
N THR A 712 8.20 10.98 23.68
CA THR A 712 7.14 11.62 24.48
C THR A 712 5.81 10.93 24.21
N LEU A 713 5.20 10.37 25.27
CA LEU A 713 3.95 9.63 25.17
C LEU A 713 2.73 10.58 25.07
N LYS A 714 1.73 10.19 24.27
CA LYS A 714 0.48 10.90 23.98
C LYS A 714 -0.64 10.43 24.93
N ALA A 715 -1.20 11.35 25.73
CA ALA A 715 -2.31 11.03 26.62
C ALA A 715 -3.58 10.66 25.83
N GLY A 716 -4.29 9.62 26.24
CA GLY A 716 -5.46 9.07 25.55
C GLY A 716 -5.13 8.02 24.49
N LYS A 717 -3.90 8.02 23.94
CA LYS A 717 -3.37 6.99 23.02
C LYS A 717 -2.47 5.98 23.76
N ASP A 718 -1.50 6.50 24.51
CA ASP A 718 -0.45 5.69 25.17
C ASP A 718 -0.72 5.47 26.66
N TYR A 719 -1.41 6.42 27.29
CA TYR A 719 -1.76 6.33 28.71
C TYR A 719 -3.01 7.15 29.03
N THR A 720 -3.68 6.79 30.12
CA THR A 720 -4.73 7.60 30.74
C THR A 720 -4.23 8.20 32.05
N VAL A 721 -4.81 9.32 32.49
CA VAL A 721 -4.49 9.91 33.79
C VAL A 721 -5.75 10.06 34.64
N THR A 722 -5.72 9.46 35.82
CA THR A 722 -6.74 9.63 36.85
C THR A 722 -6.19 10.50 37.99
N TYR A 723 -7.06 11.30 38.62
CA TYR A 723 -6.64 12.25 39.65
C TYR A 723 -7.41 12.03 40.95
N THR A 724 -6.69 12.06 42.07
CA THR A 724 -7.27 11.98 43.41
C THR A 724 -6.76 13.13 44.29
N ASP A 725 -7.56 13.51 45.29
CA ASP A 725 -7.29 14.65 46.19
C ASP A 725 -7.07 16.00 45.48
N ASN A 726 -7.60 16.15 44.27
CA ASN A 726 -7.25 17.24 43.35
C ASN A 726 -8.17 18.47 43.40
N LYS A 727 -9.04 18.57 44.41
CA LYS A 727 -9.94 19.73 44.60
C LYS A 727 -9.48 20.68 45.70
N ASN A 728 -8.96 20.14 46.80
CA ASN A 728 -8.62 20.91 48.00
C ASN A 728 -7.12 21.20 48.07
N THR A 729 -6.73 22.23 48.83
CA THR A 729 -5.31 22.51 49.09
C THR A 729 -4.66 21.38 49.88
N GLY A 730 -3.53 20.88 49.40
CA GLY A 730 -2.86 19.72 49.98
C GLY A 730 -1.93 19.04 48.97
N LEU A 731 -1.64 17.76 49.21
CA LEU A 731 -1.00 16.88 48.25
C LEU A 731 -2.10 16.22 47.42
N ALA A 732 -2.02 16.38 46.10
CA ALA A 732 -2.87 15.72 45.13
C ALA A 732 -2.05 14.68 44.36
N LYS A 733 -2.72 13.69 43.79
CA LYS A 733 -2.11 12.55 43.10
C LYS A 733 -2.65 12.48 41.67
N ALA A 734 -1.76 12.25 40.72
CA ALA A 734 -2.07 11.86 39.36
C ALA A 734 -1.55 10.43 39.17
N THR A 735 -2.42 9.53 38.73
CA THR A 735 -2.11 8.12 38.45
C THR A 735 -2.22 7.91 36.94
N ILE A 736 -1.08 7.58 36.35
CA ILE A 736 -0.84 7.39 34.93
C ILE A 736 -0.95 5.88 34.69
N ASN A 737 -1.90 5.45 33.87
CA ASN A 737 -2.09 4.04 33.52
C ASN A 737 -1.73 3.87 32.06
N GLY A 738 -0.81 2.96 31.73
CA GLY A 738 -0.52 2.61 30.34
C GLY A 738 -1.75 2.03 29.66
N ILE A 739 -1.89 2.28 28.35
CA ILE A 739 -2.87 1.64 27.47
C ILE A 739 -2.18 1.25 26.15
N GLY A 740 -2.75 0.29 25.42
CA GLY A 740 -2.16 -0.21 24.18
C GLY A 740 -0.80 -0.89 24.41
N LYS A 741 0.24 -0.45 23.68
CA LYS A 741 1.61 -0.96 23.84
C LYS A 741 2.26 -0.64 25.18
N TYR A 742 1.70 0.29 25.95
CA TYR A 742 2.17 0.60 27.29
C TYR A 742 1.27 -0.05 28.34
N THR A 743 1.86 -0.74 29.31
CA THR A 743 1.14 -1.39 30.41
C THR A 743 1.55 -0.79 31.76
N GLY A 744 0.97 -1.30 32.84
CA GLY A 744 1.35 -0.91 34.20
C GLY A 744 0.83 0.46 34.62
N THR A 745 1.37 0.96 35.72
CA THR A 745 0.88 2.18 36.38
C THR A 745 1.99 2.94 37.08
N GLN A 746 2.03 4.25 36.87
CA GLN A 746 2.92 5.16 37.56
C GLN A 746 2.14 6.24 38.30
N THR A 747 2.65 6.70 39.43
CA THR A 747 2.01 7.74 40.24
C THR A 747 2.95 8.92 40.40
N VAL A 748 2.43 10.12 40.16
CA VAL A 748 3.09 11.37 40.54
C VAL A 748 2.23 12.20 41.47
N THR A 749 2.87 13.00 42.30
CA THR A 749 2.17 13.90 43.23
C THR A 749 2.47 15.35 42.91
N PHE A 750 1.46 16.20 43.11
CA PHE A 750 1.60 17.64 42.97
C PHE A 750 0.89 18.33 44.12
N LYS A 751 1.25 19.60 44.38
CA LYS A 751 0.67 20.34 45.50
C LYS A 751 -0.34 21.36 45.01
N ILE A 752 -1.48 21.42 45.68
CA ILE A 752 -2.47 22.50 45.52
C ILE A 752 -2.26 23.50 46.66
N VAL A 753 -1.79 24.70 46.33
CA VAL A 753 -1.47 25.75 47.30
C VAL A 753 -2.65 26.70 47.51
N PRO A 754 -2.78 27.32 48.69
CA PRO A 754 -3.83 28.29 48.94
C PRO A 754 -3.84 29.46 47.95
N LYS A 755 -5.02 30.06 47.73
CA LYS A 755 -5.10 31.34 47.01
C LYS A 755 -4.23 32.40 47.70
N LYS A 756 -3.78 33.38 46.90
CA LYS A 756 -3.05 34.56 47.37
C LYS A 756 -3.77 35.15 48.59
N ALA A 757 -3.04 35.27 49.70
CA ALA A 757 -3.63 35.81 50.92
C ALA A 757 -3.98 37.30 50.73
N VAL A 758 -5.08 37.72 51.34
CA VAL A 758 -5.51 39.13 51.35
C VAL A 758 -5.08 39.75 52.66
N LEU A 759 -4.07 40.62 52.62
CA LEU A 759 -3.72 41.45 53.78
C LEU A 759 -4.66 42.67 53.79
N LYS A 760 -5.60 42.72 54.75
CA LYS A 760 -6.62 43.77 54.83
C LYS A 760 -6.03 45.06 55.41
N THR A 761 -5.48 44.99 56.62
CA THR A 761 -4.92 46.16 57.30
C THR A 761 -3.75 45.78 58.19
N VAL A 762 -2.81 46.73 58.37
CA VAL A 762 -1.79 46.68 59.41
C VAL A 762 -1.88 47.99 60.20
N LYS A 763 -2.37 47.93 61.44
CA LYS A 763 -2.61 49.12 62.27
C LYS A 763 -1.58 49.18 63.40
N ALA A 764 -0.86 50.30 63.51
CA ALA A 764 0.08 50.52 64.60
C ALA A 764 -0.67 50.63 65.95
N GLY A 765 -0.24 49.85 66.94
CA GLY A 765 -0.71 49.90 68.32
C GLY A 765 0.23 50.73 69.20
N LYS A 766 -0.08 50.81 70.50
CA LYS A 766 0.80 51.44 71.51
C LYS A 766 1.97 50.50 71.84
N SER A 767 3.05 51.07 72.38
CA SER A 767 4.20 50.35 72.94
C SER A 767 4.86 49.37 71.95
N GLY A 768 5.14 49.83 70.70
CA GLY A 768 5.87 49.01 69.74
C GLY A 768 5.10 47.78 69.24
N THR A 769 3.78 47.88 69.07
CA THR A 769 2.94 46.79 68.55
C THR A 769 2.28 47.17 67.22
N ALA A 770 1.87 46.18 66.42
CA ALA A 770 1.01 46.39 65.26
C ALA A 770 0.06 45.21 65.05
N THR A 771 -1.22 45.49 64.84
CA THR A 771 -2.24 44.47 64.58
C THR A 771 -2.38 44.25 63.08
N VAL A 772 -2.12 43.03 62.64
CA VAL A 772 -2.27 42.54 61.27
C VAL A 772 -3.62 41.85 61.14
N THR A 773 -4.46 42.32 60.22
CA THR A 773 -5.76 41.70 59.90
C THR A 773 -5.73 41.13 58.49
N ILE A 774 -6.11 39.86 58.37
CA ILE A 774 -5.97 39.03 57.16
C ILE A 774 -7.37 38.58 56.72
N GLY A 775 -7.66 38.62 55.42
CA GLY A 775 -8.84 38.00 54.84
C GLY A 775 -8.67 36.49 54.74
N LYS A 776 -9.76 35.73 54.92
CA LYS A 776 -9.73 34.27 54.73
C LYS A 776 -9.27 33.96 53.30
N ALA A 777 -8.18 33.20 53.17
CA ALA A 777 -7.76 32.67 51.87
C ALA A 777 -8.61 31.44 51.50
N GLY A 778 -8.86 31.25 50.21
CA GLY A 778 -9.61 30.09 49.71
C GLY A 778 -8.82 28.79 49.84
N GLY A 779 -9.53 27.71 50.20
CA GLY A 779 -8.98 26.37 50.39
C GLY A 779 -8.89 25.96 51.86
N LYS A 780 -8.38 24.75 52.12
CA LYS A 780 -8.06 24.24 53.46
C LYS A 780 -6.75 24.84 53.96
N VAL A 781 -6.85 26.02 54.59
CA VAL A 781 -5.70 26.78 55.08
C VAL A 781 -5.34 26.35 56.50
N SER A 782 -4.10 25.91 56.72
CA SER A 782 -3.58 25.59 58.06
C SER A 782 -3.13 26.83 58.82
N GLY A 783 -2.76 27.90 58.11
CA GLY A 783 -2.47 29.19 58.73
C GLY A 783 -1.87 30.23 57.79
N TYR A 784 -1.34 31.29 58.38
CA TYR A 784 -0.76 32.43 57.70
C TYR A 784 0.65 32.69 58.21
N ALA A 785 1.58 32.91 57.27
CA ALA A 785 2.92 33.38 57.53
C ALA A 785 2.98 34.89 57.27
N ILE A 786 3.14 35.65 58.35
CA ILE A 786 3.25 37.11 58.35
C ILE A 786 4.74 37.44 58.26
N GLN A 787 5.15 37.93 57.11
CA GLN A 787 6.53 38.33 56.85
C GLN A 787 6.67 39.83 57.12
N VAL A 788 7.65 40.17 57.96
CA VAL A 788 7.92 41.55 58.40
C VAL A 788 9.38 41.87 58.10
N SER A 789 9.62 43.04 57.53
CA SER A 789 10.96 43.56 57.26
C SER A 789 11.03 45.06 57.46
N THR A 790 12.19 45.61 57.78
CA THR A 790 12.44 47.07 57.73
C THR A 790 12.81 47.54 56.32
N ASP A 791 12.97 46.62 55.38
CA ASP A 791 13.30 46.86 53.98
C ASP A 791 12.15 46.38 53.08
N SER A 792 11.68 47.24 52.18
CA SER A 792 10.60 46.93 51.24
C SER A 792 10.92 45.81 50.26
N SER A 793 12.21 45.51 50.04
CA SER A 793 12.67 44.39 49.22
C SER A 793 12.62 43.05 49.96
N PHE A 794 12.35 43.05 51.26
CA PHE A 794 12.29 41.86 52.11
C PHE A 794 13.58 41.01 52.12
N LYS A 795 14.76 41.62 51.92
CA LYS A 795 16.07 40.93 52.01
C LYS A 795 16.31 40.22 53.35
N LYS A 796 15.94 40.87 54.46
CA LYS A 796 15.93 40.27 55.81
C LYS A 796 14.50 40.22 56.32
N VAL A 797 14.01 39.01 56.62
CA VAL A 797 12.61 38.77 56.99
C VAL A 797 12.52 38.09 58.33
N THR A 798 11.65 38.62 59.19
CA THR A 798 11.11 37.90 60.35
C THR A 798 9.75 37.35 59.98
N THR A 799 9.52 36.05 60.20
CA THR A 799 8.24 35.40 59.89
C THR A 799 7.53 34.97 61.16
N TYR A 800 6.30 35.44 61.34
CA TYR A 800 5.39 35.00 62.40
C TYR A 800 4.31 34.09 61.81
N ARG A 801 3.85 33.10 62.56
CA ARG A 801 2.82 32.15 62.12
C ARG A 801 1.60 32.21 63.02
N THR A 802 0.43 32.11 62.41
CA THR A 802 -0.85 32.08 63.12
C THR A 802 -1.88 31.29 62.33
N ALA A 803 -2.74 30.52 63.01
CA ALA A 803 -3.94 29.96 62.40
C ALA A 803 -5.09 30.99 62.32
N LYS A 804 -5.01 32.06 63.11
CA LYS A 804 -6.04 33.11 63.19
C LYS A 804 -5.85 34.15 62.09
N THR A 805 -6.95 34.77 61.65
CA THR A 805 -6.95 35.89 60.70
C THR A 805 -6.51 37.22 61.29
N THR A 806 -6.18 37.26 62.58
CA THR A 806 -5.66 38.43 63.28
C THR A 806 -4.42 38.05 64.08
N TYR A 807 -3.39 38.89 64.04
CA TYR A 807 -2.16 38.70 64.82
C TYR A 807 -1.58 40.04 65.27
N THR A 808 -1.09 40.09 66.50
CA THR A 808 -0.43 41.28 67.04
C THR A 808 1.08 41.08 67.03
N LEU A 809 1.77 41.81 66.15
CA LEU A 809 3.22 41.97 66.17
C LEU A 809 3.61 42.72 67.44
N LYS A 810 4.67 42.25 68.11
CA LYS A 810 5.21 42.83 69.35
C LYS A 810 6.69 43.17 69.17
N ASN A 811 7.22 44.00 70.06
CA ASN A 811 8.64 44.38 70.11
C ASN A 811 9.15 45.10 68.84
N LEU A 812 8.28 45.88 68.19
CA LEU A 812 8.68 46.76 67.09
C LEU A 812 9.37 48.01 67.65
N SER A 813 10.51 48.39 67.08
CA SER A 813 11.26 49.57 67.55
C SER A 813 10.49 50.85 67.23
N LYS A 814 10.24 51.67 68.25
CA LYS A 814 9.53 52.96 68.13
C LYS A 814 10.14 53.84 67.03
N GLY A 815 9.30 54.42 66.19
CA GLY A 815 9.71 55.31 65.10
C GLY A 815 10.21 54.61 63.83
N LYS A 816 10.51 53.30 63.86
CA LYS A 816 10.91 52.55 62.66
C LYS A 816 9.72 52.21 61.77
N THR A 817 9.99 52.15 60.47
CA THR A 817 9.05 51.71 59.44
C THR A 817 9.23 50.22 59.18
N TYR A 818 8.13 49.49 59.09
CA TYR A 818 8.08 48.09 58.75
C TYR A 818 7.19 47.86 57.52
N TYR A 819 7.60 46.93 56.68
CA TYR A 819 6.87 46.41 55.53
C TYR A 819 6.36 45.02 55.88
N VAL A 820 5.05 44.81 55.72
CA VAL A 820 4.38 43.58 56.11
C VAL A 820 3.68 42.99 54.90
N ARG A 821 3.90 41.71 54.64
CA ARG A 821 3.15 40.90 53.66
C ARG A 821 2.79 39.55 54.27
N VAL A 822 1.74 38.92 53.75
CA VAL A 822 1.22 37.66 54.29
C VAL A 822 1.16 36.59 53.21
N LYS A 823 1.56 35.36 53.54
CA LYS A 823 1.33 34.17 52.71
C LYS A 823 0.41 33.22 53.46
N ALA A 824 -0.66 32.75 52.82
CA ALA A 824 -1.43 31.62 53.34
C ALA A 824 -0.66 30.32 53.10
N PHE A 825 -0.76 29.36 54.01
CA PHE A 825 -0.16 28.04 53.84
C PHE A 825 -1.11 26.93 54.26
N THR A 826 -0.91 25.77 53.63
CA THR A 826 -1.45 24.50 54.10
C THR A 826 -0.30 23.60 54.52
N LYS A 827 -0.57 22.68 55.46
CA LYS A 827 0.41 21.69 55.91
C LYS A 827 0.27 20.44 55.03
N VAL A 828 1.38 20.01 54.44
CA VAL A 828 1.49 18.73 53.72
C VAL A 828 2.56 17.92 54.44
N SER A 829 2.15 16.83 55.09
CA SER A 829 2.95 16.11 56.08
C SER A 829 3.50 17.09 57.13
N ASP A 830 4.83 17.24 57.26
CA ASP A 830 5.46 18.18 58.19
C ASP A 830 5.94 19.51 57.58
N LYS A 831 5.65 19.73 56.30
CA LYS A 831 6.10 20.94 55.58
C LYS A 831 4.93 21.88 55.29
N ASN A 832 5.21 23.18 55.42
CA ASN A 832 4.26 24.24 55.06
C ASN A 832 4.43 24.58 53.58
N VAL A 833 3.34 24.49 52.82
CA VAL A 833 3.31 24.85 51.39
C VAL A 833 2.52 26.14 51.24
N TYR A 834 3.13 27.15 50.61
CA TYR A 834 2.61 28.52 50.61
C TYR A 834 2.00 28.91 49.27
N GLY A 835 0.89 29.63 49.33
CA GLY A 835 0.41 30.44 48.20
C GLY A 835 1.26 31.69 47.98
N ALA A 836 0.87 32.49 47.00
CA ALA A 836 1.50 33.77 46.71
C ALA A 836 1.38 34.77 47.88
N ALA A 837 2.37 35.66 48.01
CA ALA A 837 2.35 36.72 49.02
C ALA A 837 1.31 37.79 48.68
N SER A 838 0.67 38.35 49.70
CA SER A 838 -0.23 39.49 49.59
C SER A 838 0.49 40.74 49.05
N LYS A 839 -0.28 41.80 48.77
CA LYS A 839 0.29 43.15 48.68
C LYS A 839 1.01 43.49 49.99
N THR A 840 2.04 44.31 49.90
CA THR A 840 2.79 44.82 51.06
C THR A 840 2.10 46.04 51.64
N ILE A 841 1.92 46.07 52.95
CA ILE A 841 1.46 47.27 53.69
C ILE A 841 2.61 47.80 54.54
N LYS A 842 2.84 49.11 54.47
CA LYS A 842 3.80 49.85 55.29
C LYS A 842 3.14 50.30 56.59
N VAL A 843 3.84 50.13 57.72
CA VAL A 843 3.40 50.63 59.04
C VAL A 843 4.58 51.23 59.80
N LYS A 844 4.36 52.38 60.46
CA LYS A 844 5.34 53.00 61.36
C LYS A 844 4.99 52.65 62.80
N ALA A 845 5.93 52.07 63.54
CA ALA A 845 5.71 51.69 64.95
C ALA A 845 5.62 52.93 65.84
N LYS A 846 4.62 52.96 66.74
CA LYS A 846 4.31 54.07 67.65
C LYS A 846 4.84 53.85 69.07
#